data_AF-A0A496XY44-F1
#
_entry.id   AF-A0A496XY44-F1
#
_cell.length_a   1.000
_cell.length_b   1.000
_cell.length_c   1.000
_cell.angle_alpha   90.00
_cell.angle_beta   90.00
_cell.angle_gamma   90.00
#
_symmetry.space_group_name_H-M   'P 1'
#
loop_
_entity.id
_entity.type
_entity.pdbx_description
1 polymer ?
#
loop_
_entity_poly.entity_id
_entity_poly.type
_entity_poly.pdbx_seq_one_letter_code
_entity_poly.pdbx_strand_id
1 'polypeptide(L)'
;MQPKVVENAINLAKTWQNEANKNIGTFEKTFHTKMKKMLKNPTDKVLLIELMDQCFRTDNTTRVADQIEYIFQKYGAATFFTSGEKFLIYLFRNIGVYMPNISVPLFINTIREETKTLVIKGEEDELNTHLKKRKNENIQVGINLIGEIVIGEKEANERIDKYIQALKNPNISYLSIKLSTIFSQINPISHNHTIAQLVQRLSKIYSQAKTEDKYVHLDMEEYRDLDLTYEAFTQTLDKEEFGQLSAGIVLQAYLPDSQIYQQKLTTWAKDRVAKGGKPIKIRVVKGANMEMEQTESSIKDWNITTYEKKLDTDSNYKAMIEYGLDKQNAPYVKIAVASHNLFELAYAVELGKQNDTTRYLSLEMLEGMSEAVRVAICKLSHDVTLYTPAAKKDQWTNVIAYLVRRLDENTSKDNFMRYSFGLQTNSKEWQMLQQQFVSSIENRQNIFVGAKRDQDRTAENWQDYKGGSYHTGEFTNEPDTDFVMSPNKRWAEDIRTKWRPTNQTKPDITPLVVANKEIRDDRQTVDVIDKSQYKDGIICGKVAQASKQDLIDAVAVAKKDIDGWRSLSHKQRYEVLSKVANIIRQRRDDLIGVAATEVGKVFSETDVEVSEAVDFIEFYAYSARYFEKFENLHFKGLGVGVVVSPWNFPIAIALGGVASILASGNCCIIKPASASAMCAYELCKCFWDAGVSKNSLQYVPCSGMIAGKYLINNTDVDFVILTGGEDTAYNMLRQRPQLYLTAETGGKNATIVTAMADKEQAIKNIVHSAFSNSGQKCSATSLLILEAEVYDDKSFQDAIVDATKSLDVGSVWEFKNRLGTMATKISGDLKYAVENLDKDEYWALEPKYIDENPYMLAPAIRYGVKDGAFCHMTELFGPVLSVMRADDLDHAIQHVNKTGFGLTSGIETLDEREATKWKNSIKAGNLYINRSTTGAVVMRQPFGGMGKSAIGAGRKVGFYNYITQFVKFKEKDYPTIKYEQKNSLTKIIDEITIYEPDNKNIKKLNKAVQSYLQNYQDTFTAETDYFKLRGEDNLFRYIPLDDIVIRVSDDDSVFEVFSRILAAHISKVGFTVSIDDNKQIKDILDDLSDMLPIKKGKLIQQNDEKFATNLAQYERIIYSDIKKVPDVVFKSAAKTATFITRHQPLMDGRLELLNYFKEQAISHSYHRYGNLGARAIEV
;
A
#
# COMPACT_ATOMS: atom_id res chain seq x y z
N MET A 1 36.76 -27.76 17.18
CA MET A 1 37.01 -26.30 17.09
C MET A 1 38.45 -26.06 17.47
N GLN A 2 39.23 -25.27 16.73
CA GLN A 2 40.62 -24.99 17.12
C GLN A 2 40.72 -23.55 17.67
N PRO A 3 40.78 -23.36 19.00
CA PRO A 3 40.93 -22.04 19.64
C PRO A 3 42.01 -21.16 19.00
N LYS A 4 43.04 -21.80 18.44
CA LYS A 4 44.18 -21.18 17.77
C LYS A 4 43.82 -20.28 16.58
N VAL A 5 42.82 -20.63 15.77
CA VAL A 5 42.45 -19.80 14.59
C VAL A 5 41.75 -18.52 15.00
N VAL A 6 40.91 -18.60 16.03
CA VAL A 6 40.23 -17.43 16.60
C VAL A 6 41.25 -16.47 17.21
N GLU A 7 42.20 -17.00 17.99
CA GLU A 7 43.28 -16.21 18.58
C GLU A 7 44.17 -15.55 17.51
N ASN A 8 44.57 -16.31 16.48
CA ASN A 8 45.34 -15.79 15.36
C ASN A 8 44.57 -14.68 14.61
N ALA A 9 43.28 -14.86 14.38
CA ALA A 9 42.44 -13.87 13.70
C ALA A 9 42.37 -12.56 14.49
N ILE A 10 42.21 -12.63 15.82
CA ILE A 10 42.23 -11.45 16.70
C ILE A 10 43.60 -10.73 16.60
N ASN A 11 44.70 -11.48 16.62
CA ASN A 11 46.05 -10.93 16.50
C ASN A 11 46.31 -10.29 15.11
N LEU A 12 45.82 -10.91 14.04
CA LEU A 12 45.93 -10.38 12.68
C LEU A 12 45.09 -9.11 12.52
N ALA A 13 43.85 -9.10 13.00
CA ALA A 13 42.99 -7.91 13.01
C ALA A 13 43.66 -6.76 13.78
N LYS A 14 44.27 -7.06 14.94
CA LYS A 14 45.03 -6.08 15.75
C LYS A 14 46.22 -5.52 14.96
N THR A 15 46.94 -6.37 14.23
CA THR A 15 48.06 -5.96 13.36
C THR A 15 47.57 -5.02 12.25
N TRP A 16 46.50 -5.37 11.55
CA TRP A 16 45.91 -4.51 10.51
C TRP A 16 45.45 -3.17 11.05
N GLN A 17 44.75 -3.15 12.19
CA GLN A 17 44.30 -1.89 12.80
C GLN A 17 45.47 -1.01 13.24
N ASN A 18 46.52 -1.58 13.83
CA ASN A 18 47.71 -0.85 14.22
C ASN A 18 48.44 -0.25 13.00
N GLU A 19 48.54 -1.01 11.92
CA GLU A 19 49.16 -0.53 10.67
C GLU A 19 48.30 0.55 9.99
N ALA A 20 46.97 0.40 10.00
CA ALA A 20 46.05 1.43 9.54
C ALA A 20 46.22 2.73 10.34
N ASN A 21 46.29 2.64 11.67
CA ASN A 21 46.44 3.78 12.56
C ASN A 21 47.75 4.57 12.33
N LYS A 22 48.82 3.91 11.88
CA LYS A 22 50.09 4.58 11.53
C LYS A 22 50.01 5.38 10.23
N ASN A 23 49.18 4.94 9.27
CA ASN A 23 49.14 5.46 7.91
C ASN A 23 47.91 6.34 7.61
N ILE A 24 47.19 6.82 8.63
CA ILE A 24 46.01 7.67 8.44
C ILE A 24 46.43 9.04 7.89
N GLY A 25 45.99 9.36 6.67
CA GLY A 25 46.22 10.65 6.03
C GLY A 25 45.41 11.80 6.68
N THR A 26 45.80 13.05 6.37
CA THR A 26 45.15 14.25 6.94
C THR A 26 43.67 14.35 6.58
N PHE A 27 43.30 14.05 5.33
CA PHE A 27 41.91 14.02 4.88
C PHE A 27 41.06 13.00 5.67
N GLU A 28 41.59 11.78 5.81
CA GLU A 28 40.91 10.68 6.50
C GLU A 28 40.69 10.99 8.00
N LYS A 29 41.63 11.68 8.67
CA LYS A 29 41.43 12.16 10.05
C LYS A 29 40.26 13.14 10.17
N THR A 30 40.13 14.06 9.23
CA THR A 30 39.01 15.02 9.20
C THR A 30 37.68 14.30 8.96
N PHE A 31 37.65 13.40 7.98
CA PHE A 31 36.48 12.58 7.68
C PHE A 31 36.04 11.71 8.87
N HIS A 32 36.99 11.02 9.53
CA HIS A 32 36.72 10.23 10.75
C HIS A 32 36.08 11.08 11.85
N THR A 33 36.58 12.32 12.04
CA THR A 33 36.04 13.23 13.05
C THR A 33 34.61 13.66 12.72
N LYS A 34 34.31 13.97 11.45
CA LYS A 34 32.95 14.30 10.99
C LYS A 34 32.00 13.11 11.21
N MET A 35 32.38 11.93 10.72
CA MET A 35 31.58 10.71 10.85
C MET A 35 31.33 10.34 12.31
N LYS A 36 32.34 10.41 13.17
CA LYS A 36 32.16 10.10 14.61
C LYS A 36 31.17 11.04 15.30
N LYS A 37 31.15 12.33 14.93
CA LYS A 37 30.16 13.30 15.45
C LYS A 37 28.75 12.97 14.95
N MET A 38 28.60 12.78 13.63
CA MET A 38 27.33 12.44 12.99
C MET A 38 26.72 11.16 13.57
N LEU A 39 27.52 10.10 13.74
CA LEU A 39 27.04 8.82 14.26
C LEU A 39 26.63 8.87 15.73
N LYS A 40 27.19 9.82 16.50
CA LYS A 40 26.85 10.02 17.91
C LYS A 40 25.49 10.69 18.08
N ASN A 41 25.04 11.49 17.11
CA ASN A 41 23.78 12.22 17.17
C ASN A 41 22.78 11.72 16.10
N PRO A 42 21.74 10.95 16.47
CA PRO A 42 20.73 10.46 15.52
C PRO A 42 20.08 11.55 14.67
N THR A 43 19.86 12.74 15.23
CA THR A 43 19.27 13.88 14.52
C THR A 43 20.16 14.38 13.39
N ASP A 44 21.49 14.36 13.55
CA ASP A 44 22.45 14.76 12.51
C ASP A 44 22.39 13.81 11.29
N LYS A 45 22.12 12.52 11.54
CA LYS A 45 21.95 11.52 10.47
C LYS A 45 20.67 11.77 9.68
N VAL A 46 19.56 12.00 10.36
CA VAL A 46 18.26 12.30 9.73
C VAL A 46 18.38 13.57 8.87
N LEU A 47 18.97 14.63 9.42
CA LEU A 47 19.25 15.87 8.69
C LEU A 47 20.02 15.63 7.39
N LEU A 48 21.11 14.85 7.42
CA LEU A 48 21.89 14.55 6.22
C LEU A 48 21.08 13.77 5.18
N ILE A 49 20.32 12.76 5.62
CA ILE A 49 19.47 11.95 4.74
C ILE A 49 18.41 12.83 4.07
N GLU A 50 17.70 13.67 4.84
CA GLU A 50 16.65 14.54 4.31
C GLU A 50 17.23 15.63 3.38
N LEU A 51 18.37 16.24 3.72
CA LEU A 51 19.04 17.21 2.85
C LEU A 51 19.44 16.58 1.51
N MET A 52 19.95 15.35 1.53
CA MET A 52 20.34 14.67 0.31
C MET A 52 19.11 14.24 -0.49
N ASP A 53 18.13 13.61 0.14
CA ASP A 53 16.98 12.98 -0.54
C ASP A 53 15.93 14.00 -1.03
N GLN A 54 15.70 15.09 -0.30
CA GLN A 54 14.58 16.01 -0.57
C GLN A 54 14.99 17.24 -1.37
N CYS A 55 16.18 17.82 -1.13
CA CYS A 55 16.50 19.15 -1.67
C CYS A 55 16.72 19.19 -3.18
N PHE A 56 17.13 18.09 -3.81
CA PHE A 56 17.59 18.08 -5.20
C PHE A 56 16.64 17.36 -6.16
N ARG A 57 15.34 17.36 -5.85
CA ARG A 57 14.30 16.72 -6.66
C ARG A 57 13.79 17.61 -7.80
N THR A 58 13.98 18.93 -7.66
CA THR A 58 13.56 19.96 -8.62
C THR A 58 14.77 20.70 -9.20
N ASP A 59 14.67 21.12 -10.46
CA ASP A 59 15.62 22.00 -11.13
C ASP A 59 15.42 23.48 -10.76
N ASN A 60 14.31 23.82 -10.08
CA ASN A 60 14.03 25.16 -9.60
C ASN A 60 14.89 25.51 -8.38
N THR A 61 15.98 26.25 -8.62
CA THR A 61 16.94 26.65 -7.58
C THR A 61 16.30 27.39 -6.41
N THR A 62 15.24 28.18 -6.62
CA THR A 62 14.52 28.88 -5.55
C THR A 62 13.84 27.88 -4.61
N ARG A 63 13.19 26.86 -5.17
CA ARG A 63 12.51 25.81 -4.39
C ARG A 63 13.52 24.91 -3.69
N VAL A 64 14.65 24.59 -4.34
CA VAL A 64 15.78 23.90 -3.68
C VAL A 64 16.27 24.70 -2.47
N ALA A 65 16.49 26.01 -2.63
CA ALA A 65 16.98 26.86 -1.55
C ALA A 65 15.98 26.97 -0.38
N ASP A 66 14.70 27.08 -0.69
CA ASP A 66 13.61 27.07 0.29
C ASP A 66 13.56 25.74 1.07
N GLN A 67 13.67 24.59 0.38
CA GLN A 67 13.71 23.29 1.05
C GLN A 67 14.95 23.12 1.94
N ILE A 68 16.12 23.57 1.48
CA ILE A 68 17.36 23.56 2.28
C ILE A 68 17.16 24.40 3.56
N GLU A 69 16.61 25.61 3.44
CA GLU A 69 16.34 26.46 4.60
C GLU A 69 15.32 25.83 5.56
N TYR A 70 14.24 25.25 5.02
CA TYR A 70 13.24 24.56 5.81
C TYR A 70 13.85 23.44 6.67
N ILE A 71 14.65 22.58 6.06
CA ILE A 71 15.33 21.48 6.76
C ILE A 71 16.31 22.02 7.81
N PHE A 72 17.05 23.09 7.51
CA PHE A 72 17.92 23.74 8.52
C PHE A 72 17.15 24.44 9.64
N GLN A 73 15.93 24.94 9.40
CA GLN A 73 15.05 25.46 10.47
C GLN A 73 14.56 24.32 11.37
N LYS A 74 14.20 23.17 10.77
CA LYS A 74 13.69 22.00 11.48
C LYS A 74 14.74 21.37 12.40
N TYR A 75 15.99 21.21 11.95
CA TYR A 75 17.03 20.50 12.70
C TYR A 75 18.18 21.38 13.23
N GLY A 76 18.31 22.62 12.76
CA GLY A 76 19.46 23.47 13.05
C GLY A 76 20.74 23.08 12.29
N ALA A 77 21.87 23.69 12.64
CA ALA A 77 23.16 23.32 12.07
C ALA A 77 23.72 22.06 12.74
N ALA A 78 23.95 21.01 11.96
CA ALA A 78 24.46 19.73 12.46
C ALA A 78 25.77 19.86 13.26
N THR A 79 25.99 18.95 14.21
CA THR A 79 27.18 18.99 15.05
C THR A 79 28.46 18.58 14.32
N PHE A 80 28.34 17.83 13.22
CA PHE A 80 29.47 17.35 12.42
C PHE A 80 30.06 18.41 11.48
N PHE A 81 29.35 19.50 11.18
CA PHE A 81 29.88 20.56 10.34
C PHE A 81 31.09 21.27 10.98
N THR A 82 32.10 21.58 10.16
CA THR A 82 33.26 22.39 10.57
C THR A 82 32.86 23.84 10.83
N SER A 83 33.69 24.63 11.52
CA SER A 83 33.41 26.06 11.72
C SER A 83 33.28 26.83 10.40
N GLY A 84 34.06 26.44 9.38
CA GLY A 84 33.94 27.00 8.03
C GLY A 84 32.62 26.62 7.37
N GLU A 85 32.21 25.35 7.43
CA GLU A 85 30.90 24.91 6.92
C GLU A 85 29.75 25.58 7.65
N LYS A 86 29.82 25.73 8.98
CA LYS A 86 28.81 26.47 9.75
C LYS A 86 28.70 27.92 9.32
N PHE A 87 29.83 28.56 9.00
CA PHE A 87 29.84 29.91 8.45
C PHE A 87 29.25 29.95 7.03
N LEU A 88 29.53 28.96 6.18
CA LEU A 88 28.91 28.83 4.85
C LEU A 88 27.40 28.60 4.94
N ILE A 89 26.94 27.76 5.86
CA ILE A 89 25.52 27.56 6.15
C ILE A 89 24.92 28.88 6.66
N TYR A 90 25.57 29.58 7.59
CA TYR A 90 25.11 30.89 8.04
C TYR A 90 24.98 31.89 6.87
N LEU A 91 25.98 31.98 6.00
CA LEU A 91 25.92 32.82 4.80
C LEU A 91 24.81 32.38 3.85
N PHE A 92 24.63 31.07 3.65
CA PHE A 92 23.55 30.53 2.83
C PHE A 92 22.19 30.97 3.37
N ARG A 93 21.93 30.75 4.66
CA ARG A 93 20.64 31.04 5.30
C ARG A 93 20.29 32.54 5.35
N ASN A 94 21.30 33.41 5.46
CA ASN A 94 21.08 34.87 5.57
C ASN A 94 21.17 35.61 4.22
N ILE A 95 21.95 35.09 3.26
CA ILE A 95 22.25 35.76 1.99
C ILE A 95 21.96 34.83 0.80
N GLY A 96 22.45 33.58 0.87
CA GLY A 96 22.36 32.62 -0.24
C GLY A 96 20.94 32.22 -0.65
N VAL A 97 19.98 32.19 0.27
CA VAL A 97 18.55 31.91 -0.03
C VAL A 97 17.95 32.96 -0.97
N TYR A 98 18.44 34.22 -0.92
CA TYR A 98 18.01 35.30 -1.80
C TYR A 98 18.76 35.33 -3.15
N MET A 99 19.78 34.47 -3.33
CA MET A 99 20.54 34.31 -4.57
C MET A 99 20.67 32.83 -4.99
N PRO A 100 19.54 32.12 -5.17
CA PRO A 100 19.50 30.66 -5.34
C PRO A 100 20.27 30.17 -6.58
N ASN A 101 20.27 30.94 -7.67
CA ASN A 101 20.98 30.62 -8.92
C ASN A 101 22.52 30.54 -8.76
N ILE A 102 23.07 31.09 -7.68
CA ILE A 102 24.51 31.00 -7.36
C ILE A 102 24.73 30.02 -6.21
N SER A 103 23.93 30.14 -5.15
CA SER A 103 24.14 29.39 -3.91
C SER A 103 23.87 27.89 -4.05
N VAL A 104 22.82 27.48 -4.78
CA VAL A 104 22.46 26.07 -4.96
C VAL A 104 23.49 25.29 -5.79
N PRO A 105 23.94 25.75 -6.97
CA PRO A 105 24.99 25.07 -7.72
C PRO A 105 26.30 24.92 -6.93
N LEU A 106 26.67 25.94 -6.13
CA LEU A 106 27.83 25.85 -5.25
C LEU A 106 27.64 24.75 -4.20
N PHE A 107 26.47 24.70 -3.55
CA PHE A 107 26.15 23.68 -2.54
C PHE A 107 26.18 22.26 -3.12
N ILE A 108 25.57 22.03 -4.29
CA ILE A 108 25.60 20.74 -4.99
C ILE A 108 27.04 20.33 -5.32
N ASN A 109 27.84 21.25 -5.87
CA ASN A 109 29.23 20.95 -6.20
C ASN A 109 30.06 20.62 -4.96
N THR A 110 29.83 21.31 -3.84
CA THR A 110 30.48 20.98 -2.55
C THR A 110 30.14 19.56 -2.11
N ILE A 111 28.85 19.17 -2.11
CA ILE A 111 28.45 17.81 -1.74
C ILE A 111 29.10 16.78 -2.66
N ARG A 112 29.05 16.98 -3.99
CA ARG A 112 29.66 16.06 -4.97
C ARG A 112 31.16 15.88 -4.75
N GLU A 113 31.88 16.96 -4.43
CA GLU A 113 33.31 16.90 -4.16
C GLU A 113 33.63 16.26 -2.81
N GLU A 114 32.76 16.38 -1.80
CA GLU A 114 32.91 15.68 -0.52
C GLU A 114 32.61 14.18 -0.63
N THR A 115 31.70 13.75 -1.51
CA THR A 115 31.31 12.34 -1.67
C THR A 115 32.09 11.58 -2.75
N LYS A 116 32.96 12.24 -3.52
CA LYS A 116 33.69 11.64 -4.66
C LYS A 116 34.57 10.45 -4.32
N THR A 117 34.90 10.28 -3.04
CA THR A 117 35.65 9.10 -2.56
C THR A 117 34.75 7.88 -2.46
N LEU A 118 33.46 8.07 -2.17
CA LEU A 118 32.47 7.00 -2.00
C LEU A 118 31.80 6.59 -3.31
N VAL A 119 31.63 7.53 -4.24
CA VAL A 119 31.10 7.28 -5.59
C VAL A 119 32.02 7.94 -6.61
N ILE A 120 32.57 7.12 -7.49
CA ILE A 120 33.51 7.58 -8.51
C ILE A 120 32.75 8.24 -9.66
N LYS A 121 33.34 9.29 -10.21
CA LYS A 121 32.88 9.96 -11.44
C LYS A 121 32.82 8.93 -12.58
N GLY A 122 31.61 8.69 -13.09
CA GLY A 122 31.31 7.68 -14.11
C GLY A 122 31.60 8.15 -15.55
N GLU A 123 32.05 9.38 -15.70
CA GLU A 123 32.61 9.92 -16.93
C GLU A 123 33.83 9.11 -17.37
N GLU A 124 33.97 8.86 -18.67
CA GLU A 124 34.87 7.82 -19.19
C GLU A 124 36.34 8.08 -18.85
N ASP A 125 36.80 9.33 -18.96
CA ASP A 125 38.20 9.69 -18.69
C ASP A 125 38.53 9.59 -17.19
N GLU A 126 37.67 10.09 -16.33
CA GLU A 126 37.81 10.02 -14.87
C GLU A 126 37.76 8.57 -14.38
N LEU A 127 36.80 7.78 -14.87
CA LEU A 127 36.65 6.37 -14.53
C LEU A 127 37.89 5.58 -14.97
N ASN A 128 38.34 5.76 -16.22
CA ASN A 128 39.53 5.08 -16.73
C ASN A 128 40.79 5.48 -15.98
N THR A 129 40.92 6.75 -15.59
CA THR A 129 42.04 7.24 -14.78
C THR A 129 42.06 6.55 -13.42
N HIS A 130 40.90 6.45 -12.77
CA HIS A 130 40.75 5.74 -11.50
C HIS A 130 41.10 4.25 -11.63
N LEU A 131 40.55 3.58 -12.65
CA LEU A 131 40.79 2.15 -12.91
C LEU A 131 42.27 1.85 -13.16
N LYS A 132 42.96 2.68 -13.97
CA LYS A 132 44.39 2.54 -14.22
C LYS A 132 45.21 2.73 -12.94
N LYS A 133 44.84 3.69 -12.10
CA LYS A 133 45.47 3.89 -10.79
C LYS A 133 45.36 2.63 -9.92
N ARG A 134 44.16 2.07 -9.77
CA ARG A 134 43.94 0.86 -8.96
C ARG A 134 44.64 -0.37 -9.56
N LYS A 135 44.68 -0.49 -10.88
CA LYS A 135 45.45 -1.52 -11.58
C LYS A 135 46.96 -1.44 -11.27
N ASN A 136 47.53 -0.23 -11.23
CA ASN A 136 48.94 -0.03 -10.85
C ASN A 136 49.22 -0.37 -9.37
N GLU A 137 48.19 -0.33 -8.53
CA GLU A 137 48.26 -0.76 -7.12
C GLU A 137 48.05 -2.28 -6.95
N ASN A 138 47.92 -3.05 -8.04
CA ASN A 138 47.57 -4.48 -8.06
C ASN A 138 46.23 -4.80 -7.37
N ILE A 139 45.24 -3.91 -7.54
CA ILE A 139 43.91 -4.05 -6.94
C ILE A 139 42.89 -4.33 -8.03
N GLN A 140 42.06 -5.35 -7.82
CA GLN A 140 40.90 -5.59 -8.69
C GLN A 140 39.76 -4.65 -8.32
N VAL A 141 39.07 -4.12 -9.32
CA VAL A 141 37.94 -3.20 -9.12
C VAL A 141 36.67 -3.83 -9.67
N GLY A 142 35.71 -4.11 -8.78
CA GLY A 142 34.38 -4.56 -9.15
C GLY A 142 33.47 -3.37 -9.37
N ILE A 143 33.22 -3.01 -10.64
CA ILE A 143 32.39 -1.85 -10.97
C ILE A 143 30.91 -2.17 -10.76
N ASN A 144 30.21 -1.27 -10.08
CA ASN A 144 28.75 -1.21 -10.07
C ASN A 144 28.31 0.11 -10.70
N LEU A 145 27.64 0.04 -11.85
CA LEU A 145 27.08 1.21 -12.50
C LEU A 145 25.78 1.60 -11.80
N ILE A 146 25.83 2.67 -11.01
CA ILE A 146 24.61 3.22 -10.39
C ILE A 146 23.71 3.73 -11.51
N GLY A 147 22.42 3.41 -11.40
CA GLY A 147 21.39 3.97 -12.26
C GLY A 147 20.04 3.85 -11.60
N GLU A 148 19.04 4.33 -12.31
CA GLU A 148 17.64 4.33 -11.91
C GLU A 148 17.13 2.91 -11.67
N ILE A 149 16.05 2.81 -10.89
CA ILE A 149 15.28 1.57 -10.79
C ILE A 149 14.66 1.32 -12.16
N VAL A 150 14.90 0.14 -12.71
CA VAL A 150 14.37 -0.23 -14.02
C VAL A 150 12.89 -0.57 -13.88
N ILE A 151 12.04 0.34 -14.37
CA ILE A 151 10.57 0.22 -14.28
C ILE A 151 9.92 -0.18 -15.60
N GLY A 152 10.64 -0.10 -16.72
CA GLY A 152 10.20 -0.51 -18.04
C GLY A 152 11.24 -1.34 -18.81
N GLU A 153 10.77 -2.06 -19.83
CA GLU A 153 11.58 -2.98 -20.62
C GLU A 153 12.48 -2.27 -21.64
N LYS A 154 12.13 -1.06 -22.10
CA LYS A 154 13.06 -0.27 -22.91
C LYS A 154 14.27 0.12 -22.07
N GLU A 155 14.05 0.65 -20.86
CA GLU A 155 15.14 1.00 -19.94
C GLU A 155 15.98 -0.24 -19.55
N ALA A 156 15.32 -1.39 -19.34
CA ALA A 156 16.00 -2.66 -19.07
C ALA A 156 16.97 -3.06 -20.19
N ASN A 157 16.54 -2.92 -21.46
CA ASN A 157 17.39 -3.21 -22.61
C ASN A 157 18.53 -2.19 -22.74
N GLU A 158 18.27 -0.91 -22.53
CA GLU A 158 19.33 0.12 -22.49
C GLU A 158 20.37 -0.16 -21.39
N ARG A 159 19.93 -0.70 -20.26
CA ARG A 159 20.84 -1.12 -19.18
C ARG A 159 21.70 -2.31 -19.58
N ILE A 160 21.13 -3.31 -20.24
CA ILE A 160 21.88 -4.44 -20.81
C ILE A 160 22.94 -3.94 -21.80
N ASP A 161 22.58 -3.00 -22.67
CA ASP A 161 23.52 -2.41 -23.63
C ASP A 161 24.64 -1.65 -22.92
N LYS A 162 24.32 -0.86 -21.87
CA LYS A 162 25.33 -0.20 -21.03
C LYS A 162 26.30 -1.21 -20.39
N TYR A 163 25.81 -2.35 -19.93
CA TYR A 163 26.66 -3.42 -19.40
C TYR A 163 27.56 -4.05 -20.47
N ILE A 164 27.02 -4.31 -21.66
CA ILE A 164 27.80 -4.83 -22.80
C ILE A 164 28.90 -3.82 -23.20
N GLN A 165 28.60 -2.53 -23.23
CA GLN A 165 29.60 -1.49 -23.54
C GLN A 165 30.66 -1.37 -22.43
N ALA A 166 30.27 -1.43 -21.15
CA ALA A 166 31.22 -1.46 -20.05
C ALA A 166 32.16 -2.67 -20.14
N LEU A 167 31.62 -3.84 -20.53
CA LEU A 167 32.41 -5.04 -20.78
C LEU A 167 33.32 -4.92 -22.02
N LYS A 168 33.20 -3.92 -22.89
CA LYS A 168 34.18 -3.67 -23.97
C LYS A 168 35.33 -2.77 -23.53
N ASN A 169 35.16 -1.99 -22.46
CA ASN A 169 36.23 -1.12 -21.95
C ASN A 169 37.40 -1.96 -21.42
N PRO A 170 38.63 -1.83 -21.95
CA PRO A 170 39.78 -2.66 -21.57
C PRO A 170 40.27 -2.41 -20.14
N ASN A 171 39.86 -1.33 -19.49
CA ASN A 171 40.20 -1.02 -18.10
C ASN A 171 39.24 -1.67 -17.10
N ILE A 172 38.08 -2.16 -17.55
CA ILE A 172 37.10 -2.87 -16.72
C ILE A 172 37.35 -4.38 -16.84
N SER A 173 37.66 -5.03 -15.72
CA SER A 173 37.86 -6.49 -15.63
C SER A 173 36.74 -7.22 -14.89
N TYR A 174 35.94 -6.50 -14.12
CA TYR A 174 34.89 -7.03 -13.26
C TYR A 174 33.69 -6.09 -13.26
N LEU A 175 32.49 -6.63 -13.51
CA LEU A 175 31.22 -5.91 -13.42
C LEU A 175 30.23 -6.60 -12.46
N SER A 176 29.56 -5.83 -11.61
CA SER A 176 28.42 -6.30 -10.79
C SER A 176 27.10 -5.83 -11.42
N ILE A 177 26.13 -6.73 -11.56
CA ILE A 177 24.80 -6.45 -12.14
C ILE A 177 23.71 -7.10 -11.29
N LYS A 178 22.44 -6.70 -11.47
CA LYS A 178 21.29 -7.24 -10.72
C LYS A 178 20.20 -7.73 -11.68
N LEU A 179 19.44 -8.74 -11.29
CA LEU A 179 18.31 -9.22 -12.09
C LEU A 179 17.25 -8.13 -12.31
N SER A 180 16.94 -7.37 -11.26
CA SER A 180 16.02 -6.23 -11.29
C SER A 180 16.42 -5.12 -12.28
N THR A 181 17.69 -5.07 -12.69
CA THR A 181 18.20 -4.07 -13.64
C THR A 181 18.16 -4.52 -15.10
N ILE A 182 17.86 -5.79 -15.37
CA ILE A 182 17.81 -6.34 -16.72
C ILE A 182 16.41 -6.81 -17.11
N PHE A 183 15.49 -6.95 -16.15
CA PHE A 183 14.10 -7.32 -16.41
C PHE A 183 13.18 -6.61 -15.43
N SER A 184 12.28 -5.77 -15.94
CA SER A 184 11.40 -4.94 -15.13
C SER A 184 10.14 -5.70 -14.68
N GLN A 185 9.75 -6.76 -15.40
CA GLN A 185 8.51 -7.50 -15.18
C GLN A 185 8.65 -8.75 -14.29
N ILE A 186 9.59 -8.77 -13.34
CA ILE A 186 9.79 -9.90 -12.41
C ILE A 186 8.48 -10.27 -11.69
N ASN A 187 8.00 -11.50 -11.89
CA ASN A 187 6.74 -11.99 -11.33
C ASN A 187 6.94 -13.27 -10.52
N PRO A 188 6.70 -13.27 -9.18
CA PRO A 188 6.85 -14.46 -8.35
C PRO A 188 5.93 -15.63 -8.76
N ILE A 189 4.66 -15.35 -9.10
CA ILE A 189 3.70 -16.40 -9.51
C ILE A 189 4.04 -17.00 -10.88
N SER A 190 4.75 -16.25 -11.74
CA SER A 190 5.17 -16.70 -13.08
C SER A 190 6.65 -17.09 -13.12
N HIS A 191 7.12 -17.78 -12.08
CA HIS A 191 8.54 -18.10 -11.84
C HIS A 191 9.28 -18.63 -13.08
N ASN A 192 8.79 -19.70 -13.70
CA ASN A 192 9.45 -20.32 -14.85
C ASN A 192 9.61 -19.38 -16.05
N HIS A 193 8.59 -18.55 -16.33
CA HIS A 193 8.67 -17.55 -17.40
C HIS A 193 9.69 -16.45 -17.04
N THR A 194 9.66 -15.96 -15.80
CA THR A 194 10.61 -14.97 -15.29
C THR A 194 12.04 -15.48 -15.43
N ILE A 195 12.31 -16.72 -15.03
CA ILE A 195 13.63 -17.36 -15.20
C ILE A 195 14.02 -17.43 -16.67
N ALA A 196 13.13 -17.87 -17.56
CA ALA A 196 13.43 -17.93 -18.99
C ALA A 196 13.82 -16.56 -19.58
N GLN A 197 13.10 -15.50 -19.21
CA GLN A 197 13.39 -14.12 -19.62
C GLN A 197 14.75 -13.63 -19.09
N LEU A 198 15.06 -13.94 -17.83
CA LEU A 198 16.33 -13.60 -17.19
C LEU A 198 17.49 -14.36 -17.83
N VAL A 199 17.36 -15.67 -18.04
CA VAL A 199 18.37 -16.52 -18.69
C VAL A 199 18.69 -15.99 -20.08
N GLN A 200 17.69 -15.62 -20.87
CA GLN A 200 17.90 -15.04 -22.20
C GLN A 200 18.73 -13.75 -22.15
N ARG A 201 18.43 -12.85 -21.22
CA ARG A 201 19.10 -11.55 -21.08
C ARG A 201 20.50 -11.67 -20.49
N LEU A 202 20.67 -12.49 -19.46
CA LEU A 202 21.97 -12.83 -18.88
C LEU A 202 22.90 -13.46 -19.91
N SER A 203 22.37 -14.33 -20.78
CA SER A 203 23.17 -14.94 -21.86
C SER A 203 23.83 -13.87 -22.73
N LYS A 204 23.13 -12.79 -23.08
CA LYS A 204 23.73 -11.68 -23.88
C LYS A 204 24.94 -11.06 -23.19
N ILE A 205 24.82 -10.80 -21.88
CA ILE A 205 25.89 -10.19 -21.08
C ILE A 205 27.05 -11.18 -20.92
N TYR A 206 26.76 -12.46 -20.65
CA TYR A 206 27.76 -13.50 -20.47
C TYR A 206 28.51 -13.85 -21.76
N SER A 207 27.86 -13.79 -22.93
CA SER A 207 28.54 -13.93 -24.21
C SER A 207 29.57 -12.83 -24.43
N GLN A 208 29.23 -11.57 -24.08
CA GLN A 208 30.20 -10.47 -24.14
C GLN A 208 31.32 -10.65 -23.12
N ALA A 209 31.00 -11.02 -21.87
CA ALA A 209 32.00 -11.25 -20.83
C ALA A 209 32.99 -12.37 -21.21
N LYS A 210 32.49 -13.47 -21.80
CA LYS A 210 33.32 -14.56 -22.33
C LYS A 210 34.24 -14.09 -23.45
N THR A 211 33.73 -13.29 -24.38
CA THR A 211 34.49 -12.78 -25.53
C THR A 211 35.68 -11.92 -25.09
N GLU A 212 35.48 -11.12 -24.05
CA GLU A 212 36.48 -10.16 -23.54
C GLU A 212 37.32 -10.73 -22.38
N ASP A 213 37.10 -11.99 -22.00
CA ASP A 213 37.66 -12.66 -20.82
C ASP A 213 37.49 -11.84 -19.51
N LYS A 214 36.26 -11.41 -19.25
CA LYS A 214 35.87 -10.55 -18.12
C LYS A 214 34.96 -11.25 -17.14
N TYR A 215 34.95 -10.72 -15.92
CA TYR A 215 34.19 -11.28 -14.81
C TYR A 215 32.85 -10.55 -14.61
N VAL A 216 31.76 -11.30 -14.45
CA VAL A 216 30.44 -10.75 -14.12
C VAL A 216 29.92 -11.38 -12.84
N HIS A 217 29.40 -10.53 -11.95
CA HIS A 217 28.85 -10.94 -10.66
C HIS A 217 27.38 -10.53 -10.54
N LEU A 218 26.52 -11.45 -10.12
CA LEU A 218 25.12 -11.17 -9.85
C LEU A 218 24.94 -10.73 -8.39
N ASP A 219 24.59 -9.47 -8.20
CA ASP A 219 24.19 -8.88 -6.93
C ASP A 219 22.72 -9.23 -6.62
N MET A 220 22.39 -9.29 -5.33
CA MET A 220 21.08 -9.64 -4.79
C MET A 220 20.63 -8.55 -3.79
N GLU A 221 19.37 -8.13 -3.88
CA GLU A 221 18.81 -7.07 -3.04
C GLU A 221 17.74 -7.62 -2.09
N GLU A 222 16.62 -8.10 -2.63
CA GLU A 222 15.42 -8.48 -1.89
C GLU A 222 15.31 -9.99 -1.70
N TYR A 223 14.57 -10.45 -0.69
CA TYR A 223 14.37 -11.87 -0.44
C TYR A 223 13.74 -12.61 -1.64
N ARG A 224 12.82 -11.97 -2.36
CA ARG A 224 12.19 -12.52 -3.57
C ARG A 224 13.19 -12.85 -4.69
N ASP A 225 14.38 -12.25 -4.66
CA ASP A 225 15.42 -12.46 -5.66
C ASP A 225 16.27 -13.70 -5.37
N LEU A 226 16.24 -14.27 -4.17
CA LEU A 226 17.16 -15.34 -3.75
C LEU A 226 17.09 -16.58 -4.66
N ASP A 227 15.89 -17.13 -4.79
CA ASP A 227 15.62 -18.31 -5.61
C ASP A 227 15.78 -17.97 -7.11
N LEU A 228 15.29 -16.79 -7.53
CA LEU A 228 15.39 -16.31 -8.91
C LEU A 228 16.84 -16.17 -9.38
N THR A 229 17.70 -15.60 -8.53
CA THR A 229 19.12 -15.39 -8.83
C THR A 229 19.85 -16.71 -8.90
N TYR A 230 19.57 -17.64 -7.98
CA TYR A 230 20.11 -18.99 -8.02
C TYR A 230 19.79 -19.71 -9.33
N GLU A 231 18.51 -19.77 -9.71
CA GLU A 231 18.07 -20.47 -10.92
C GLU A 231 18.55 -19.79 -12.19
N ALA A 232 18.40 -18.46 -12.32
CA ALA A 232 18.84 -17.75 -13.51
C ALA A 232 20.36 -17.87 -13.72
N PHE A 233 21.15 -17.85 -12.64
CA PHE A 233 22.60 -18.02 -12.68
C PHE A 233 23.00 -19.42 -13.16
N THR A 234 22.45 -20.46 -12.52
CA THR A 234 22.78 -21.86 -12.81
C THR A 234 22.31 -22.28 -14.21
N GLN A 235 21.05 -22.01 -14.56
CA GLN A 235 20.49 -22.34 -15.88
C GLN A 235 21.18 -21.60 -17.03
N THR A 236 21.63 -20.35 -16.82
CA THR A 236 22.42 -19.65 -17.84
C THR A 236 23.76 -20.34 -18.01
N LEU A 237 24.49 -20.60 -16.93
CA LEU A 237 25.82 -21.18 -16.99
C LEU A 237 25.83 -22.65 -17.48
N ASP A 238 24.73 -23.39 -17.34
CA ASP A 238 24.58 -24.75 -17.86
C ASP A 238 24.50 -24.83 -19.39
N LYS A 239 24.30 -23.72 -20.09
CA LYS A 239 24.42 -23.69 -21.55
C LYS A 239 25.86 -24.00 -21.97
N GLU A 240 26.00 -24.84 -22.99
CA GLU A 240 27.30 -25.34 -23.48
C GLU A 240 28.30 -24.21 -23.79
N GLU A 241 27.81 -23.11 -24.38
CA GLU A 241 28.63 -21.95 -24.70
C GLU A 241 29.28 -21.28 -23.47
N PHE A 242 28.75 -21.47 -22.27
CA PHE A 242 29.25 -20.85 -21.04
C PHE A 242 30.02 -21.81 -20.14
N GLY A 243 30.30 -23.05 -20.54
CA GLY A 243 31.05 -24.02 -19.72
C GLY A 243 32.41 -23.50 -19.25
N GLN A 244 33.11 -22.75 -20.11
CA GLN A 244 34.43 -22.14 -19.82
C GLN A 244 34.37 -20.74 -19.21
N LEU A 245 33.17 -20.20 -18.95
CA LEU A 245 32.98 -18.92 -18.28
C LEU A 245 32.97 -19.15 -16.75
N SER A 246 33.75 -18.34 -16.03
CA SER A 246 33.62 -18.20 -14.58
C SER A 246 32.83 -16.92 -14.29
N ALA A 247 31.81 -17.03 -13.45
CA ALA A 247 30.97 -15.91 -13.02
C ALA A 247 30.69 -16.04 -11.52
N GLY A 248 30.16 -14.98 -10.92
CA GLY A 248 29.91 -14.93 -9.49
C GLY A 248 28.48 -14.57 -9.10
N ILE A 249 28.11 -14.91 -7.87
CA ILE A 249 26.78 -14.71 -7.29
C ILE A 249 26.89 -14.27 -5.83
N VAL A 250 26.03 -13.35 -5.39
CA VAL A 250 25.95 -12.90 -3.99
C VAL A 250 25.05 -13.81 -3.18
N LEU A 251 25.45 -14.13 -1.95
CA LEU A 251 24.56 -14.65 -0.91
C LEU A 251 24.62 -13.76 0.33
N GLN A 252 23.46 -13.51 0.93
CA GLN A 252 23.28 -12.62 2.07
C GLN A 252 23.11 -13.41 3.37
N ALA A 253 24.07 -13.32 4.29
CA ALA A 253 24.10 -14.09 5.52
C ALA A 253 23.05 -13.69 6.57
N TYR A 254 22.37 -12.56 6.40
CA TYR A 254 21.21 -12.22 7.23
C TYR A 254 19.98 -13.10 6.94
N LEU A 255 19.97 -13.85 5.83
CA LEU A 255 18.91 -14.79 5.46
C LEU A 255 19.28 -16.17 6.01
N PRO A 256 18.48 -16.77 6.89
CA PRO A 256 18.83 -18.05 7.49
C PRO A 256 18.88 -19.22 6.48
N ASP A 257 18.18 -19.12 5.35
CA ASP A 257 18.19 -20.10 4.25
C ASP A 257 19.34 -19.91 3.24
N SER A 258 20.12 -18.82 3.33
CA SER A 258 21.28 -18.61 2.45
C SER A 258 22.31 -19.74 2.51
N GLN A 259 22.47 -20.41 3.66
CA GLN A 259 23.33 -21.60 3.78
C GLN A 259 22.87 -22.74 2.87
N ILE A 260 21.55 -22.94 2.76
CA ILE A 260 20.96 -24.00 1.93
C ILE A 260 21.28 -23.72 0.45
N TYR A 261 21.14 -22.46 0.01
CA TYR A 261 21.50 -22.07 -1.35
C TYR A 261 23.00 -22.16 -1.62
N GLN A 262 23.85 -21.85 -0.63
CA GLN A 262 25.30 -22.06 -0.76
C GLN A 262 25.64 -23.54 -0.98
N GLN A 263 24.99 -24.45 -0.25
CA GLN A 263 25.17 -25.90 -0.40
C GLN A 263 24.69 -26.39 -1.77
N LYS A 264 23.53 -25.91 -2.23
CA LYS A 264 23.00 -26.20 -3.58
C LYS A 264 23.96 -25.73 -4.67
N LEU A 265 24.45 -24.48 -4.60
CA LEU A 265 25.43 -23.92 -5.53
C LEU A 265 26.75 -24.69 -5.55
N THR A 266 27.28 -25.05 -4.38
CA THR A 266 28.52 -25.83 -4.30
C THR A 266 28.36 -27.22 -4.89
N THR A 267 27.23 -27.88 -4.66
CA THR A 267 26.93 -29.19 -5.25
C THR A 267 26.83 -29.10 -6.77
N TRP A 268 26.09 -28.12 -7.29
CA TRP A 268 26.00 -27.85 -8.73
C TRP A 268 27.37 -27.50 -9.34
N ALA A 269 28.17 -26.67 -8.67
CA ALA A 269 29.50 -26.28 -9.14
C ALA A 269 30.48 -27.46 -9.21
N LYS A 270 30.38 -28.42 -8.28
CA LYS A 270 31.15 -29.69 -8.34
C LYS A 270 30.82 -30.47 -9.61
N ASP A 271 29.54 -30.64 -9.91
CA ASP A 271 29.08 -31.33 -11.13
C ASP A 271 29.52 -30.59 -12.40
N ARG A 272 29.37 -29.26 -12.43
CA ARG A 272 29.86 -28.40 -13.52
C ARG A 272 31.35 -28.60 -13.81
N VAL A 273 32.18 -28.61 -12.76
CA VAL A 273 33.63 -28.79 -12.90
C VAL A 273 33.97 -30.22 -13.31
N ALA A 274 33.26 -31.22 -12.80
CA ALA A 274 33.41 -32.62 -13.22
C ALA A 274 33.12 -32.81 -14.73
N LYS A 275 32.19 -32.01 -15.28
CA LYS A 275 31.89 -31.94 -16.72
C LYS A 275 32.87 -31.07 -17.54
N GLY A 276 33.95 -30.59 -16.93
CA GLY A 276 34.99 -29.78 -17.57
C GLY A 276 34.75 -28.27 -17.57
N GLY A 277 33.72 -27.79 -16.85
CA GLY A 277 33.46 -26.36 -16.70
C GLY A 277 34.36 -25.66 -15.68
N LYS A 278 34.38 -24.32 -15.67
CA LYS A 278 35.15 -23.54 -14.68
C LYS A 278 34.40 -23.39 -13.34
N PRO A 279 35.13 -23.32 -12.20
CA PRO A 279 34.59 -22.94 -10.90
C PRO A 279 33.88 -21.59 -10.91
N ILE A 280 32.97 -21.38 -9.97
CA ILE A 280 32.28 -20.11 -9.74
C ILE A 280 32.86 -19.36 -8.53
N LYS A 281 32.35 -18.15 -8.27
CA LYS A 281 32.63 -17.40 -7.04
C LYS A 281 31.33 -17.09 -6.30
N ILE A 282 31.34 -17.24 -4.99
CA ILE A 282 30.27 -16.73 -4.12
C ILE A 282 30.82 -15.55 -3.32
N ARG A 283 30.21 -14.38 -3.46
CA ARG A 283 30.43 -13.25 -2.55
C ARG A 283 29.47 -13.39 -1.38
N VAL A 284 30.01 -13.65 -0.19
CA VAL A 284 29.23 -13.67 1.05
C VAL A 284 29.22 -12.25 1.62
N VAL A 285 28.02 -11.66 1.67
CA VAL A 285 27.74 -10.37 2.32
C VAL A 285 26.89 -10.61 3.56
N LYS A 286 26.85 -9.66 4.50
CA LYS A 286 25.88 -9.74 5.61
C LYS A 286 24.45 -9.51 5.10
N GLY A 287 24.23 -8.46 4.33
CA GLY A 287 22.93 -8.08 3.79
C GLY A 287 22.73 -6.57 3.89
N ALA A 288 21.89 -6.02 3.01
CA ALA A 288 21.78 -4.58 2.79
C ALA A 288 20.35 -4.05 2.78
N ASN A 289 19.34 -4.93 2.79
CA ASN A 289 17.94 -4.55 2.58
C ASN A 289 17.05 -4.75 3.83
N MET A 290 17.65 -4.93 5.01
CA MET A 290 16.95 -5.36 6.24
C MET A 290 15.77 -4.44 6.61
N GLU A 291 15.95 -3.12 6.50
CA GLU A 291 14.90 -2.16 6.86
C GLU A 291 13.69 -2.27 5.93
N MET A 292 13.91 -2.57 4.64
CA MET A 292 12.83 -2.77 3.68
C MET A 292 12.15 -4.13 3.88
N GLU A 293 12.91 -5.19 4.19
CA GLU A 293 12.35 -6.50 4.55
C GLU A 293 11.47 -6.40 5.81
N GLN A 294 11.89 -5.60 6.81
CA GLN A 294 11.08 -5.33 8.01
C GLN A 294 9.80 -4.56 7.69
N THR A 295 9.89 -3.53 6.85
CA THR A 295 8.72 -2.77 6.40
C THR A 295 7.75 -3.66 5.64
N GLU A 296 8.23 -4.44 4.66
CA GLU A 296 7.38 -5.34 3.88
C GLU A 296 6.68 -6.36 4.77
N SER A 297 7.42 -7.04 5.66
CA SER A 297 6.87 -7.96 6.63
C SER A 297 5.82 -7.31 7.54
N SER A 298 6.07 -6.10 8.03
CA SER A 298 5.09 -5.37 8.86
C SER A 298 3.81 -5.01 8.09
N ILE A 299 3.93 -4.58 6.83
CA ILE A 299 2.77 -4.19 6.01
C ILE A 299 1.99 -5.43 5.55
N LYS A 300 2.67 -6.51 5.17
CA LYS A 300 2.04 -7.73 4.66
C LYS A 300 1.60 -8.72 5.74
N ASP A 301 1.97 -8.46 7.00
CA ASP A 301 1.81 -9.41 8.11
C ASP A 301 2.46 -10.77 7.80
N TRP A 302 3.65 -10.70 7.20
CA TRP A 302 4.48 -11.87 6.89
C TRP A 302 5.63 -11.98 7.88
N ASN A 303 6.08 -13.21 8.15
CA ASN A 303 7.29 -13.45 8.92
C ASN A 303 8.49 -12.72 8.30
N ILE A 304 9.31 -12.10 9.16
CA ILE A 304 10.55 -11.45 8.72
C ILE A 304 11.48 -12.49 8.09
N THR A 305 12.05 -12.15 6.94
CA THR A 305 12.94 -13.04 6.15
C THR A 305 14.33 -13.14 6.76
N THR A 306 14.78 -12.09 7.44
CA THR A 306 16.12 -11.99 8.01
C THR A 306 16.19 -12.47 9.46
N TYR A 307 17.40 -12.73 9.97
CA TYR A 307 17.64 -12.72 11.41
C TYR A 307 17.30 -11.34 11.98
N GLU A 308 16.73 -11.34 13.18
CA GLU A 308 16.42 -10.09 13.90
C GLU A 308 17.60 -9.62 14.75
N LYS A 309 18.40 -10.58 15.24
CA LYS A 309 19.60 -10.27 16.02
C LYS A 309 20.81 -10.23 15.11
N LYS A 310 21.60 -9.17 15.23
CA LYS A 310 22.89 -9.05 14.53
C LYS A 310 23.81 -10.23 14.83
N LEU A 311 23.82 -10.70 16.08
CA LEU A 311 24.65 -11.84 16.50
C LEU A 311 24.42 -13.06 15.61
N ASP A 312 23.16 -13.38 15.30
CA ASP A 312 22.79 -14.54 14.48
C ASP A 312 23.21 -14.35 13.01
N THR A 313 23.11 -13.13 12.47
CA THR A 313 23.66 -12.79 11.14
C THR A 313 25.17 -12.98 11.10
N ASP A 314 25.89 -12.49 12.12
CA ASP A 314 27.35 -12.58 12.20
C ASP A 314 27.82 -14.03 12.43
N SER A 315 27.02 -14.83 13.12
CA SER A 315 27.21 -16.28 13.26
C SER A 315 27.00 -17.02 11.95
N ASN A 316 25.91 -16.72 11.23
CA ASN A 316 25.63 -17.32 9.92
C ASN A 316 26.71 -16.98 8.90
N TYR A 317 27.16 -15.71 8.89
CA TYR A 317 28.24 -15.25 8.04
C TYR A 317 29.51 -16.12 8.17
N LYS A 318 29.86 -16.50 9.41
CA LYS A 318 31.01 -17.38 9.66
C LYS A 318 30.73 -18.82 9.27
N ALA A 319 29.56 -19.35 9.56
CA ALA A 319 29.18 -20.71 9.15
C ALA A 319 29.29 -20.88 7.62
N MET A 320 28.84 -19.88 6.85
CA MET A 320 28.96 -19.87 5.39
C MET A 320 30.42 -19.80 4.91
N ILE A 321 31.27 -19.00 5.56
CA ILE A 321 32.70 -18.91 5.25
C ILE A 321 33.40 -20.24 5.56
N GLU A 322 33.11 -20.85 6.71
CA GLU A 322 33.66 -22.15 7.11
C GLU A 322 33.29 -23.24 6.11
N TYR A 323 32.02 -23.30 5.70
CA TYR A 323 31.57 -24.24 4.68
C TYR A 323 32.28 -24.02 3.33
N GLY A 324 32.40 -22.76 2.90
CA GLY A 324 33.00 -22.43 1.61
C GLY A 324 34.51 -22.66 1.53
N LEU A 325 35.24 -22.41 2.63
CA LEU A 325 36.70 -22.59 2.71
C LEU A 325 37.12 -23.99 3.16
N ASP A 326 36.19 -24.93 3.27
CA ASP A 326 36.51 -26.35 3.45
C ASP A 326 37.25 -26.90 2.22
N LYS A 327 38.23 -27.78 2.44
CA LYS A 327 39.08 -28.39 1.39
C LYS A 327 38.27 -29.10 0.31
N GLN A 328 37.09 -29.63 0.64
CA GLN A 328 36.23 -30.35 -0.29
C GLN A 328 35.37 -29.41 -1.15
N ASN A 329 35.24 -28.13 -0.79
CA ASN A 329 34.33 -27.18 -1.43
C ASN A 329 35.08 -26.07 -2.17
N ALA A 330 36.11 -25.49 -1.55
CA ALA A 330 36.86 -24.34 -2.06
C ALA A 330 37.41 -24.50 -3.50
N PRO A 331 37.84 -25.70 -3.97
CA PRO A 331 38.27 -25.88 -5.35
C PRO A 331 37.19 -25.61 -6.41
N TYR A 332 35.91 -25.75 -6.04
CA TYR A 332 34.77 -25.63 -6.95
C TYR A 332 34.06 -24.29 -6.84
N VAL A 333 34.19 -23.65 -5.69
CA VAL A 333 33.58 -22.35 -5.38
C VAL A 333 34.59 -21.47 -4.66
N LYS A 334 35.06 -20.43 -5.34
CA LYS A 334 35.87 -19.38 -4.71
C LYS A 334 34.98 -18.55 -3.77
N ILE A 335 35.50 -18.19 -2.61
CA ILE A 335 34.77 -17.41 -1.61
C ILE A 335 35.31 -15.99 -1.56
N ALA A 336 34.42 -15.03 -1.84
CA ALA A 336 34.64 -13.63 -1.57
C ALA A 336 34.04 -13.24 -0.22
N VAL A 337 34.89 -12.85 0.73
CA VAL A 337 34.46 -12.34 2.03
C VAL A 337 34.33 -10.83 1.92
N ALA A 338 33.10 -10.36 1.70
CA ALA A 338 32.79 -8.94 1.57
C ALA A 338 32.42 -8.33 2.92
N SER A 339 33.36 -7.61 3.54
CA SER A 339 33.19 -7.02 4.88
C SER A 339 34.18 -5.89 5.13
N HIS A 340 33.80 -4.96 6.01
CA HIS A 340 34.74 -4.02 6.62
C HIS A 340 35.14 -4.40 8.05
N ASN A 341 34.53 -5.44 8.63
CA ASN A 341 34.88 -5.91 9.96
C ASN A 341 36.20 -6.70 9.89
N LEU A 342 37.25 -6.12 10.47
CA LEU A 342 38.60 -6.67 10.47
C LEU A 342 38.69 -8.08 11.07
N PHE A 343 37.90 -8.37 12.09
CA PHE A 343 37.90 -9.70 12.71
C PHE A 343 37.37 -10.76 11.74
N GLU A 344 36.35 -10.43 10.95
CA GLU A 344 35.78 -11.35 9.94
C GLU A 344 36.77 -11.63 8.81
N LEU A 345 37.41 -10.57 8.30
CA LEU A 345 38.42 -10.69 7.25
C LEU A 345 39.62 -11.50 7.74
N ALA A 346 40.10 -11.23 8.96
CA ALA A 346 41.24 -11.92 9.53
C ALA A 346 40.92 -13.39 9.81
N TYR A 347 39.70 -13.67 10.26
CA TYR A 347 39.21 -15.02 10.48
C TYR A 347 39.19 -15.83 9.19
N ALA A 348 38.68 -15.26 8.09
CA ALA A 348 38.69 -15.92 6.79
C ALA A 348 40.12 -16.24 6.31
N VAL A 349 41.06 -15.30 6.47
CA VAL A 349 42.47 -15.51 6.10
C VAL A 349 43.12 -16.63 6.92
N GLU A 350 42.95 -16.62 8.24
CA GLU A 350 43.53 -17.66 9.11
C GLU A 350 42.88 -19.03 8.89
N LEU A 351 41.58 -19.05 8.63
CA LEU A 351 40.86 -20.27 8.26
C LEU A 351 41.34 -20.83 6.92
N GLY A 352 41.53 -19.97 5.92
CA GLY A 352 42.10 -20.35 4.62
C GLY A 352 43.51 -20.93 4.75
N LYS A 353 44.35 -20.37 5.62
CA LYS A 353 45.69 -20.92 5.92
C LYS A 353 45.61 -22.28 6.59
N GLN A 354 44.77 -22.42 7.61
CA GLN A 354 44.57 -23.68 8.32
C GLN A 354 44.09 -24.79 7.37
N ASN A 355 43.17 -24.45 6.47
CA ASN A 355 42.58 -25.38 5.53
C ASN A 355 43.37 -25.51 4.22
N ASP A 356 44.51 -24.83 4.03
CA ASP A 356 45.23 -24.80 2.75
C ASP A 356 44.32 -24.41 1.55
N THR A 357 43.39 -23.49 1.80
CA THR A 357 42.41 -22.99 0.83
C THR A 357 42.55 -21.50 0.55
N THR A 358 43.61 -20.84 1.03
CA THR A 358 43.87 -19.40 0.82
C THR A 358 43.78 -18.96 -0.65
N ARG A 359 44.18 -19.82 -1.61
CA ARG A 359 44.11 -19.50 -3.05
C ARG A 359 42.68 -19.39 -3.62
N TYR A 360 41.69 -19.81 -2.85
CA TYR A 360 40.26 -19.74 -3.21
C TYR A 360 39.54 -18.63 -2.44
N LEU A 361 40.25 -17.90 -1.58
CA LEU A 361 39.74 -16.78 -0.80
C LEU A 361 40.13 -15.46 -1.48
N SER A 362 39.15 -14.57 -1.65
CA SER A 362 39.39 -13.15 -1.95
C SER A 362 38.70 -12.29 -0.90
N LEU A 363 39.33 -11.18 -0.51
CA LEU A 363 38.72 -10.21 0.39
C LEU A 363 38.08 -9.09 -0.44
N GLU A 364 36.84 -8.71 -0.12
CA GLU A 364 36.17 -7.62 -0.83
C GLU A 364 35.74 -6.50 0.14
N MET A 365 35.93 -5.26 -0.29
CA MET A 365 35.65 -4.06 0.50
C MET A 365 35.01 -2.98 -0.36
N LEU A 366 34.31 -2.02 0.24
CA LEU A 366 33.81 -0.84 -0.49
C LEU A 366 34.96 0.15 -0.75
N GLU A 367 34.95 0.71 -1.94
CA GLU A 367 35.82 1.82 -2.33
C GLU A 367 35.60 3.05 -1.42
N GLY A 368 36.69 3.70 -1.01
CA GLY A 368 36.65 4.99 -0.31
C GLY A 368 36.19 5.00 1.15
N MET A 369 35.78 3.86 1.72
CA MET A 369 35.28 3.81 3.10
C MET A 369 36.39 3.84 4.18
N SER A 370 37.51 3.16 3.95
CA SER A 370 38.72 3.28 4.80
C SER A 370 39.96 2.89 4.02
N GLU A 371 40.69 3.89 3.55
CA GLU A 371 41.87 3.71 2.71
C GLU A 371 43.06 3.19 3.53
N ALA A 372 43.24 3.66 4.76
CA ALA A 372 44.32 3.19 5.63
C ALA A 372 44.19 1.70 5.96
N VAL A 373 42.97 1.22 6.22
CA VAL A 373 42.70 -0.21 6.45
C VAL A 373 42.96 -1.03 5.21
N ARG A 374 42.46 -0.57 4.05
CA ARG A 374 42.70 -1.24 2.77
C ARG A 374 44.21 -1.41 2.52
N VAL A 375 44.99 -0.34 2.68
CA VAL A 375 46.46 -0.39 2.51
C VAL A 375 47.09 -1.39 3.48
N ALA A 376 46.67 -1.40 4.74
CA ALA A 376 47.18 -2.34 5.74
C ALA A 376 46.89 -3.80 5.37
N ILE A 377 45.70 -4.09 4.83
CA ILE A 377 45.33 -5.43 4.35
C ILE A 377 46.13 -5.79 3.10
N CYS A 378 46.24 -4.91 2.11
CA CYS A 378 46.97 -5.16 0.85
C CYS A 378 48.46 -5.44 1.08
N LYS A 379 49.08 -4.82 2.11
CA LYS A 379 50.48 -5.12 2.50
C LYS A 379 50.66 -6.57 2.99
N LEU A 380 49.62 -7.18 3.53
CA LEU A 380 49.69 -8.44 4.30
C LEU A 380 48.83 -9.58 3.71
N SER A 381 47.99 -9.30 2.72
CA SER A 381 47.10 -10.23 2.02
C SER A 381 47.09 -9.91 0.52
N HIS A 382 47.08 -10.93 -0.34
CA HIS A 382 47.41 -10.76 -1.76
C HIS A 382 46.21 -10.64 -2.72
N ASP A 383 44.96 -10.85 -2.27
CA ASP A 383 43.78 -10.79 -3.15
C ASP A 383 42.67 -9.92 -2.54
N VAL A 384 42.68 -8.62 -2.89
CA VAL A 384 41.69 -7.62 -2.45
C VAL A 384 40.97 -7.03 -3.66
N THR A 385 39.63 -7.10 -3.65
CA THR A 385 38.76 -6.47 -4.64
C THR A 385 38.01 -5.30 -4.01
N LEU A 386 37.94 -4.17 -4.72
CA LEU A 386 37.17 -2.99 -4.30
C LEU A 386 35.87 -2.88 -5.08
N TYR A 387 34.74 -2.97 -4.37
CA TYR A 387 33.42 -2.70 -4.92
C TYR A 387 33.27 -1.20 -5.11
N THR A 388 33.22 -0.77 -6.37
CA THR A 388 33.34 0.63 -6.76
C THR A 388 32.08 1.09 -7.48
N PRO A 389 31.20 1.83 -6.78
CA PRO A 389 30.06 2.47 -7.42
C PRO A 389 30.53 3.61 -8.32
N ALA A 390 30.01 3.67 -9.54
CA ALA A 390 30.27 4.72 -10.51
C ALA A 390 28.96 5.32 -11.03
N ALA A 391 28.91 6.64 -11.13
CA ALA A 391 27.74 7.37 -11.61
C ALA A 391 28.14 8.62 -12.39
N LYS A 392 27.42 8.92 -13.46
CA LYS A 392 27.59 10.16 -14.23
C LYS A 392 26.89 11.34 -13.57
N LYS A 393 27.23 12.57 -13.99
CA LYS A 393 26.65 13.81 -13.47
C LYS A 393 25.11 13.87 -13.51
N ASP A 394 24.50 13.38 -14.58
CA ASP A 394 23.05 13.32 -14.78
C ASP A 394 22.34 12.29 -13.87
N GLN A 395 23.09 11.39 -13.24
CA GLN A 395 22.57 10.34 -12.36
C GLN A 395 22.71 10.69 -10.86
N TRP A 396 22.92 11.96 -10.53
CA TRP A 396 23.26 12.39 -9.17
C TRP A 396 22.17 12.08 -8.13
N THR A 397 20.90 12.17 -8.50
CA THR A 397 19.76 11.77 -7.68
C THR A 397 19.81 10.28 -7.29
N ASN A 398 20.27 9.41 -8.19
CA ASN A 398 20.45 7.98 -7.91
C ASN A 398 21.59 7.71 -6.93
N VAL A 399 22.64 8.53 -6.99
CA VAL A 399 23.78 8.45 -6.05
C VAL A 399 23.31 8.74 -4.63
N ILE A 400 22.43 9.72 -4.46
CA ILE A 400 21.83 10.05 -3.17
C ILE A 400 21.10 8.85 -2.56
N ALA A 401 20.19 8.22 -3.31
CA ALA A 401 19.44 7.05 -2.84
C ALA A 401 20.35 5.86 -2.48
N TYR A 402 21.45 5.68 -3.23
CA TYR A 402 22.49 4.71 -2.90
C TYR A 402 23.22 5.06 -1.59
N LEU A 403 23.65 6.32 -1.44
CA LEU A 403 24.39 6.78 -0.27
C LEU A 403 23.55 6.71 1.01
N VAL A 404 22.26 7.06 0.96
CA VAL A 404 21.34 6.94 2.11
C VAL A 404 21.27 5.50 2.61
N ARG A 405 21.03 4.53 1.71
CA ARG A 405 21.01 3.10 2.07
C ARG A 405 22.33 2.64 2.67
N ARG A 406 23.46 2.99 2.05
CA ARG A 406 24.80 2.65 2.54
C ARG A 406 25.13 3.26 3.90
N LEU A 407 24.71 4.51 4.15
CA LEU A 407 24.85 5.15 5.46
C LEU A 407 23.97 4.47 6.49
N ASP A 408 22.77 4.01 6.14
CA ASP A 408 21.90 3.36 7.11
C ASP A 408 22.40 1.98 7.53
N GLU A 409 22.73 1.13 6.55
CA GLU A 409 23.25 -0.23 6.71
C GLU A 409 24.44 -0.31 7.68
N ASN A 410 25.30 0.72 7.69
CA ASN A 410 26.60 0.69 8.35
C ASN A 410 26.66 1.41 9.71
N THR A 411 25.55 1.98 10.20
CA THR A 411 25.60 2.97 11.30
C THR A 411 24.81 2.60 12.55
N SER A 412 24.13 1.44 12.54
CA SER A 412 23.45 0.88 13.71
C SER A 412 24.41 0.62 14.88
N LYS A 413 23.86 0.61 16.11
CA LYS A 413 24.66 0.53 17.35
C LYS A 413 25.57 -0.69 17.40
N ASP A 414 25.15 -1.81 16.84
CA ASP A 414 25.91 -3.05 16.87
C ASP A 414 26.84 -3.21 15.65
N ASN A 415 26.85 -2.29 14.69
CA ASN A 415 27.66 -2.40 13.48
C ASN A 415 29.13 -1.99 13.72
N PHE A 416 30.08 -2.80 13.23
CA PHE A 416 31.52 -2.51 13.25
C PHE A 416 31.85 -1.13 12.66
N MET A 417 31.20 -0.76 11.55
CA MET A 417 31.48 0.49 10.85
C MET A 417 31.15 1.75 11.66
N ARG A 418 30.26 1.64 12.65
CA ARG A 418 29.99 2.72 13.59
C ARG A 418 31.24 3.11 14.40
N TYR A 419 32.08 2.13 14.71
CA TYR A 419 33.24 2.27 15.60
C TYR A 419 34.57 2.28 14.87
N SER A 420 34.61 1.94 13.57
CA SER A 420 35.83 1.83 12.79
C SER A 420 36.57 3.16 12.62
N PHE A 421 35.84 4.28 12.60
CA PHE A 421 36.40 5.63 12.46
C PHE A 421 37.24 6.04 13.68
N GLY A 422 38.56 5.86 13.58
CA GLY A 422 39.52 6.17 14.63
C GLY A 422 39.65 5.09 15.72
N LEU A 423 39.26 3.85 15.42
CA LEU A 423 39.36 2.71 16.33
C LEU A 423 40.80 2.47 16.81
N GLN A 424 41.00 2.36 18.12
CA GLN A 424 42.31 2.07 18.72
C GLN A 424 42.33 0.66 19.28
N THR A 425 43.44 -0.05 19.09
CA THR A 425 43.58 -1.39 19.64
C THR A 425 43.61 -1.35 21.17
N ASN A 426 42.94 -2.32 21.81
CA ASN A 426 42.71 -2.38 23.25
C ASN A 426 41.83 -1.25 23.84
N SER A 427 41.17 -0.42 23.02
CA SER A 427 40.11 0.48 23.52
C SER A 427 38.89 -0.31 23.99
N LYS A 428 37.97 0.35 24.71
CA LYS A 428 36.70 -0.26 25.14
C LYS A 428 35.88 -0.74 23.93
N GLU A 429 35.84 0.06 22.87
CA GLU A 429 35.15 -0.28 21.62
C GLU A 429 35.80 -1.49 20.93
N TRP A 430 37.15 -1.55 20.89
CA TRP A 430 37.86 -2.71 20.36
C TRP A 430 37.54 -4.00 21.14
N GLN A 431 37.58 -3.95 22.47
CA GLN A 431 37.25 -5.10 23.33
C GLN A 431 35.80 -5.56 23.14
N MET A 432 34.87 -4.62 23.00
CA MET A 432 33.46 -4.92 22.71
C MET A 432 33.30 -5.60 21.35
N LEU A 433 33.92 -5.08 20.28
CA LEU A 433 33.87 -5.69 18.94
C LEU A 433 34.53 -7.07 18.92
N GLN A 434 35.65 -7.23 19.63
CA GLN A 434 36.31 -8.52 19.80
C GLN A 434 35.40 -9.52 20.52
N GLN A 435 34.70 -9.10 21.58
CA GLN A 435 33.75 -9.95 22.30
C GLN A 435 32.57 -10.35 21.39
N GLN A 436 32.01 -9.41 20.62
CA GLN A 436 30.96 -9.71 19.65
C GLN A 436 31.43 -10.75 18.61
N PHE A 437 32.65 -10.62 18.10
CA PHE A 437 33.25 -11.59 17.20
C PHE A 437 33.35 -12.99 17.84
N VAL A 438 33.88 -13.08 19.06
CA VAL A 438 33.98 -14.37 19.79
C VAL A 438 32.60 -14.97 20.04
N SER A 439 31.65 -14.17 20.54
CA SER A 439 30.29 -14.65 20.80
C SER A 439 29.58 -15.13 19.53
N SER A 440 29.80 -14.48 18.40
CA SER A 440 29.21 -14.94 17.12
C SER A 440 29.81 -16.27 16.65
N ILE A 441 31.07 -16.56 16.98
CA ILE A 441 31.70 -17.85 16.72
C ILE A 441 31.12 -18.94 17.61
N GLU A 442 30.86 -18.65 18.88
CA GLU A 442 30.27 -19.58 19.84
C GLU A 442 28.81 -19.91 19.49
N ASN A 443 28.05 -18.91 19.02
CA ASN A 443 26.63 -19.03 18.72
C ASN A 443 26.31 -19.75 17.38
N ARG A 444 27.32 -20.01 16.53
CA ARG A 444 27.12 -20.56 15.17
C ARG A 444 26.39 -21.91 15.09
N GLN A 445 26.40 -22.72 16.14
CA GLN A 445 25.67 -24.00 16.18
C GLN A 445 24.24 -23.88 16.69
N ASN A 446 23.86 -22.70 17.19
CA ASN A 446 22.54 -22.45 17.80
C ASN A 446 21.63 -21.61 16.91
N ILE A 447 22.11 -21.16 15.74
CA ILE A 447 21.33 -20.36 14.81
C ILE A 447 20.32 -21.24 14.05
N PHE A 448 19.15 -20.69 13.78
CA PHE A 448 18.18 -21.29 12.87
C PHE A 448 18.73 -21.30 11.43
N VAL A 449 18.51 -22.39 10.68
CA VAL A 449 18.87 -22.52 9.26
C VAL A 449 17.64 -23.01 8.51
N GLY A 450 17.13 -22.20 7.59
CA GLY A 450 15.86 -22.46 6.90
C GLY A 450 15.18 -21.17 6.47
N ALA A 451 14.11 -21.29 5.67
CA ALA A 451 13.29 -20.13 5.36
C ALA A 451 12.48 -19.76 6.60
N LYS A 452 12.45 -18.48 6.96
CA LYS A 452 11.54 -17.99 8.01
C LYS A 452 10.11 -17.79 7.49
N ARG A 453 9.95 -17.57 6.18
CA ARG A 453 8.64 -17.62 5.53
C ARG A 453 8.27 -19.09 5.31
N ASP A 454 7.09 -19.47 5.78
CA ASP A 454 6.63 -20.85 5.87
C ASP A 454 5.19 -21.04 5.38
N GLN A 455 4.58 -20.02 4.75
CA GLN A 455 3.23 -20.12 4.22
C GLN A 455 3.16 -21.19 3.12
N ASP A 456 2.26 -22.15 3.33
CA ASP A 456 1.97 -23.23 2.40
C ASP A 456 0.45 -23.40 2.23
N ARG A 457 -0.10 -22.75 1.21
CA ARG A 457 -1.53 -22.83 0.86
C ARG A 457 -2.00 -24.25 0.50
N THR A 458 -1.09 -25.20 0.23
CA THR A 458 -1.44 -26.61 -0.07
C THR A 458 -1.61 -27.47 1.20
N ALA A 459 -1.08 -27.01 2.33
CA ALA A 459 -1.07 -27.76 3.59
C ALA A 459 -1.94 -27.11 4.69
N GLU A 460 -2.48 -25.92 4.45
CA GLU A 460 -3.35 -25.22 5.40
C GLU A 460 -4.61 -26.05 5.73
N ASN A 461 -4.94 -26.12 7.01
CA ASN A 461 -6.17 -26.72 7.49
C ASN A 461 -6.95 -25.71 8.34
N TRP A 462 -8.12 -25.32 7.85
CA TRP A 462 -9.00 -24.35 8.49
C TRP A 462 -10.13 -25.00 9.30
N GLN A 463 -10.19 -26.35 9.32
CA GLN A 463 -11.09 -27.08 10.21
C GLN A 463 -10.66 -26.81 11.66
N ASP A 464 -11.58 -26.25 12.45
CA ASP A 464 -11.36 -25.85 13.84
C ASP A 464 -10.26 -24.80 14.07
N TYR A 465 -9.93 -23.96 13.07
CA TYR A 465 -9.00 -22.85 13.26
C TYR A 465 -9.52 -21.83 14.29
N LYS A 466 -8.69 -21.53 15.29
CA LYS A 466 -9.02 -20.63 16.42
C LYS A 466 -8.16 -19.35 16.48
N GLY A 467 -7.47 -19.00 15.40
CA GLY A 467 -6.72 -17.74 15.33
C GLY A 467 -7.57 -16.53 14.91
N GLY A 468 -8.83 -16.76 14.49
CA GLY A 468 -9.74 -15.67 14.12
C GLY A 468 -10.21 -14.83 15.32
N SER A 469 -10.76 -13.66 15.01
CA SER A 469 -11.07 -12.60 15.98
C SER A 469 -12.13 -12.98 17.03
N TYR A 470 -12.95 -14.00 16.73
CA TYR A 470 -13.91 -14.57 17.68
C TYR A 470 -13.24 -15.23 18.87
N HIS A 471 -12.15 -15.94 18.63
CA HIS A 471 -11.44 -16.74 19.63
C HIS A 471 -10.34 -15.94 20.34
N THR A 472 -9.59 -15.14 19.59
CA THR A 472 -8.50 -14.30 20.14
C THR A 472 -9.05 -13.07 20.87
N GLY A 473 -10.20 -12.56 20.45
CA GLY A 473 -10.75 -11.31 20.96
C GLY A 473 -10.08 -10.06 20.38
N GLU A 474 -9.21 -10.22 19.40
CA GLU A 474 -8.48 -9.15 18.69
C GLU A 474 -8.69 -9.31 17.18
N PHE A 475 -8.80 -8.19 16.46
CA PHE A 475 -8.90 -8.20 15.01
C PHE A 475 -7.50 -7.98 14.40
N THR A 476 -7.09 -8.89 13.53
CA THR A 476 -5.88 -8.81 12.71
C THR A 476 -6.28 -9.01 11.26
N ASN A 477 -5.64 -8.28 10.34
CA ASN A 477 -5.90 -8.46 8.92
C ASN A 477 -5.37 -9.81 8.43
N GLU A 478 -6.05 -10.41 7.46
CA GLU A 478 -5.66 -11.65 6.81
C GLU A 478 -4.42 -11.43 5.91
N PRO A 479 -3.34 -12.20 6.09
CA PRO A 479 -2.16 -12.09 5.23
C PRO A 479 -2.43 -12.63 3.82
N ASP A 480 -1.98 -11.86 2.82
CA ASP A 480 -1.99 -12.25 1.41
C ASP A 480 -1.13 -13.50 1.16
N THR A 481 -1.34 -14.15 0.02
CA THR A 481 -0.49 -15.25 -0.42
C THR A 481 0.89 -14.75 -0.85
N ASP A 482 1.94 -15.28 -0.23
CA ASP A 482 3.32 -15.04 -0.66
C ASP A 482 3.69 -15.98 -1.81
N PHE A 483 3.56 -15.50 -3.04
CA PHE A 483 3.92 -16.26 -4.25
C PHE A 483 5.44 -16.44 -4.44
N VAL A 484 6.30 -15.92 -3.57
CA VAL A 484 7.73 -16.30 -3.56
C VAL A 484 7.86 -17.77 -3.13
N MET A 485 6.98 -18.25 -2.25
CA MET A 485 7.01 -19.61 -1.72
C MET A 485 6.62 -20.64 -2.78
N SER A 486 7.45 -21.67 -2.95
CA SER A 486 7.25 -22.74 -3.94
C SER A 486 5.91 -23.49 -3.78
N PRO A 487 5.43 -23.84 -2.56
CA PRO A 487 4.12 -24.46 -2.41
C PRO A 487 2.97 -23.61 -2.95
N ASN A 488 3.02 -22.29 -2.76
CA ASN A 488 1.98 -21.37 -3.22
C ASN A 488 1.96 -21.22 -4.75
N LYS A 489 3.12 -21.36 -5.42
CA LYS A 489 3.19 -21.44 -6.88
C LYS A 489 2.49 -22.71 -7.41
N ARG A 490 2.69 -23.86 -6.74
CA ARG A 490 2.00 -25.12 -7.08
C ARG A 490 0.49 -25.02 -6.84
N TRP A 491 0.10 -24.42 -5.73
CA TRP A 491 -1.30 -24.14 -5.42
C TRP A 491 -1.99 -23.31 -6.51
N ALA A 492 -1.31 -22.28 -7.04
CA ALA A 492 -1.82 -21.52 -8.18
C ALA A 492 -1.99 -22.40 -9.44
N GLU A 493 -1.05 -23.31 -9.71
CA GLU A 493 -1.17 -24.29 -10.80
C GLU A 493 -2.35 -25.25 -10.62
N ASP A 494 -2.62 -25.67 -9.39
CA ASP A 494 -3.76 -26.53 -9.06
C ASP A 494 -5.08 -25.79 -9.30
N ILE A 495 -5.17 -24.50 -8.93
CA ILE A 495 -6.32 -23.64 -9.26
C ILE A 495 -6.52 -23.56 -10.76
N ARG A 496 -5.45 -23.27 -11.51
CA ARG A 496 -5.51 -23.20 -12.99
C ARG A 496 -5.99 -24.52 -13.59
N THR A 497 -5.50 -25.65 -13.09
CA THR A 497 -5.90 -26.98 -13.56
C THR A 497 -7.37 -27.28 -13.25
N LYS A 498 -7.85 -26.89 -12.07
CA LYS A 498 -9.23 -27.11 -11.62
C LYS A 498 -10.24 -26.22 -12.36
N TRP A 499 -9.90 -24.95 -12.58
CA TRP A 499 -10.87 -23.93 -13.00
C TRP A 499 -10.76 -23.52 -14.46
N ARG A 500 -9.63 -23.74 -15.16
CA ARG A 500 -9.51 -23.37 -16.58
C ARG A 500 -10.49 -24.17 -17.43
N PRO A 501 -11.53 -23.53 -18.02
CA PRO A 501 -12.48 -24.26 -18.84
C PRO A 501 -11.85 -24.61 -20.20
N THR A 502 -12.30 -25.69 -20.80
CA THR A 502 -11.88 -26.17 -22.12
C THR A 502 -13.10 -26.46 -23.00
N ASN A 503 -12.89 -26.77 -24.27
CA ASN A 503 -13.96 -27.23 -25.17
C ASN A 503 -14.68 -28.51 -24.67
N GLN A 504 -14.11 -29.23 -23.71
CA GLN A 504 -14.71 -30.43 -23.10
C GLN A 504 -15.49 -30.12 -21.81
N THR A 505 -15.37 -28.90 -21.27
CA THR A 505 -16.07 -28.48 -20.06
C THR A 505 -17.57 -28.45 -20.33
N LYS A 506 -18.36 -29.16 -19.51
CA LYS A 506 -19.83 -29.13 -19.58
C LYS A 506 -20.34 -28.00 -18.66
N PRO A 507 -21.01 -26.97 -19.19
CA PRO A 507 -21.51 -25.87 -18.37
C PRO A 507 -22.61 -26.36 -17.43
N ASP A 508 -22.41 -26.19 -16.11
CA ASP A 508 -23.48 -26.39 -15.11
C ASP A 508 -24.35 -25.12 -14.98
N ILE A 509 -25.59 -25.30 -14.54
CA ILE A 509 -26.52 -24.20 -14.26
C ILE A 509 -26.44 -23.84 -12.77
N THR A 510 -25.78 -22.73 -12.46
CA THR A 510 -25.83 -22.08 -11.15
C THR A 510 -27.29 -21.73 -10.79
N PRO A 511 -27.83 -22.26 -9.69
CA PRO A 511 -29.22 -22.01 -9.29
C PRO A 511 -29.37 -20.60 -8.68
N LEU A 512 -30.59 -20.06 -8.73
CA LEU A 512 -30.99 -19.05 -7.74
C LEU A 512 -31.37 -19.74 -6.42
N VAL A 513 -31.24 -19.04 -5.29
CA VAL A 513 -31.55 -19.58 -3.96
C VAL A 513 -32.57 -18.70 -3.25
N VAL A 514 -33.81 -19.17 -3.19
CA VAL A 514 -34.95 -18.46 -2.62
C VAL A 514 -35.76 -19.41 -1.77
N ALA A 515 -36.21 -18.96 -0.60
CA ALA A 515 -37.06 -19.73 0.31
C ALA A 515 -36.49 -21.13 0.63
N ASN A 516 -35.18 -21.20 0.92
CA ASN A 516 -34.44 -22.44 1.21
C ASN A 516 -34.43 -23.48 0.06
N LYS A 517 -34.68 -23.04 -1.18
CA LYS A 517 -34.65 -23.91 -2.36
C LYS A 517 -33.61 -23.41 -3.35
N GLU A 518 -32.85 -24.35 -3.91
CA GLU A 518 -32.03 -24.12 -5.11
C GLU A 518 -32.89 -24.40 -6.34
N ILE A 519 -33.12 -23.38 -7.17
CA ILE A 519 -34.02 -23.47 -8.32
C ILE A 519 -33.20 -23.34 -9.61
N ARG A 520 -33.27 -24.40 -10.43
CA ARG A 520 -32.58 -24.50 -11.74
C ARG A 520 -33.58 -24.59 -12.89
N ASP A 521 -34.58 -25.46 -12.74
CA ASP A 521 -35.54 -25.79 -13.78
C ASP A 521 -36.56 -24.67 -14.02
N ASP A 522 -37.14 -24.63 -15.23
CA ASP A 522 -38.16 -23.66 -15.65
C ASP A 522 -37.74 -22.19 -15.41
N ARG A 523 -36.45 -21.90 -15.59
CA ARG A 523 -35.89 -20.54 -15.49
C ARG A 523 -35.14 -20.17 -16.77
N GLN A 524 -35.17 -18.88 -17.10
CA GLN A 524 -34.28 -18.35 -18.11
C GLN A 524 -32.84 -18.41 -17.59
N THR A 525 -31.90 -18.84 -18.43
CA THR A 525 -30.49 -18.89 -18.08
C THR A 525 -29.69 -17.87 -18.88
N VAL A 526 -28.64 -17.33 -18.26
CA VAL A 526 -27.63 -16.50 -18.93
C VAL A 526 -26.33 -17.29 -19.01
N ASP A 527 -25.77 -17.40 -20.21
CA ASP A 527 -24.48 -18.08 -20.41
C ASP A 527 -23.33 -17.21 -19.87
N VAL A 528 -22.38 -17.86 -19.22
CA VAL A 528 -21.13 -17.27 -18.75
C VAL A 528 -20.00 -17.78 -19.64
N ILE A 529 -19.25 -16.84 -20.23
CA ILE A 529 -18.14 -17.15 -21.12
C ILE A 529 -16.81 -16.84 -20.44
N ASP A 530 -15.79 -17.64 -20.75
CA ASP A 530 -14.42 -17.28 -20.40
C ASP A 530 -13.91 -16.20 -21.37
N LYS A 531 -13.79 -14.98 -20.86
CA LYS A 531 -13.37 -13.81 -21.63
C LYS A 531 -11.93 -13.92 -22.10
N SER A 532 -11.09 -14.69 -21.42
CA SER A 532 -9.71 -14.95 -21.85
C SER A 532 -9.63 -15.83 -23.10
N GLN A 533 -10.64 -16.68 -23.29
CA GLN A 533 -10.75 -17.64 -24.40
C GLN A 533 -11.89 -17.25 -25.36
N TYR A 534 -12.11 -15.94 -25.56
CA TYR A 534 -13.23 -15.40 -26.35
C TYR A 534 -13.30 -15.97 -27.79
N LYS A 535 -12.16 -16.13 -28.45
CA LYS A 535 -12.08 -16.65 -29.83
C LYS A 535 -12.57 -18.09 -29.96
N ASP A 536 -12.42 -18.88 -28.90
CA ASP A 536 -12.83 -20.28 -28.86
C ASP A 536 -14.30 -20.44 -28.43
N GLY A 537 -14.95 -19.36 -27.97
CA GLY A 537 -16.36 -19.38 -27.57
C GLY A 537 -16.64 -20.25 -26.33
N ILE A 538 -15.66 -20.40 -25.44
CA ILE A 538 -15.78 -21.28 -24.27
C ILE A 538 -16.85 -20.78 -23.31
N ILE A 539 -17.91 -21.57 -23.14
CA ILE A 539 -18.93 -21.37 -22.10
C ILE A 539 -18.46 -22.13 -20.86
N CYS A 540 -18.28 -21.42 -19.74
CA CYS A 540 -17.80 -21.99 -18.49
C CYS A 540 -18.93 -22.31 -17.50
N GLY A 541 -20.10 -21.69 -17.65
CA GLY A 541 -21.26 -21.92 -16.80
C GLY A 541 -22.53 -21.24 -17.31
N LYS A 542 -23.64 -21.46 -16.61
CA LYS A 542 -24.91 -20.78 -16.87
C LYS A 542 -25.53 -20.33 -15.56
N VAL A 543 -26.28 -19.24 -15.55
CA VAL A 543 -26.92 -18.72 -14.33
C VAL A 543 -28.43 -18.61 -14.52
N ALA A 544 -29.19 -19.36 -13.71
CA ALA A 544 -30.65 -19.28 -13.68
C ALA A 544 -31.10 -17.92 -13.14
N GLN A 545 -32.02 -17.25 -13.84
CA GLN A 545 -32.49 -15.90 -13.50
C GLN A 545 -33.75 -15.95 -12.63
N ALA A 546 -33.77 -15.18 -11.55
CA ALA A 546 -34.93 -15.04 -10.67
C ALA A 546 -36.08 -14.33 -11.39
N SER A 547 -37.28 -14.89 -11.25
CA SER A 547 -38.53 -14.33 -11.75
C SER A 547 -39.10 -13.27 -10.79
N LYS A 548 -40.15 -12.58 -11.23
CA LYS A 548 -40.94 -11.68 -10.37
C LYS A 548 -41.39 -12.38 -9.07
N GLN A 549 -41.90 -13.61 -9.18
CA GLN A 549 -42.46 -14.32 -8.03
C GLN A 549 -41.34 -14.69 -7.05
N ASP A 550 -40.19 -15.14 -7.56
CA ASP A 550 -39.03 -15.47 -6.73
C ASP A 550 -38.58 -14.26 -5.88
N LEU A 551 -38.60 -13.04 -6.45
CA LEU A 551 -38.24 -11.83 -5.69
C LEU A 551 -39.27 -11.49 -4.59
N ILE A 552 -40.56 -11.66 -4.87
CA ILE A 552 -41.62 -11.43 -3.88
C ILE A 552 -41.47 -12.43 -2.73
N ASP A 553 -41.27 -13.70 -3.05
CA ASP A 553 -41.11 -14.78 -2.09
C ASP A 553 -39.84 -14.58 -1.25
N ALA A 554 -38.74 -14.12 -1.86
CA ALA A 554 -37.51 -13.84 -1.15
C ALA A 554 -37.69 -12.78 -0.05
N VAL A 555 -38.36 -11.66 -0.37
CA VAL A 555 -38.65 -10.62 0.63
C VAL A 555 -39.59 -11.14 1.71
N ALA A 556 -40.65 -11.87 1.34
CA ALA A 556 -41.61 -12.40 2.30
C ALA A 556 -40.96 -13.37 3.30
N VAL A 557 -40.06 -14.24 2.85
CA VAL A 557 -39.31 -15.18 3.69
C VAL A 557 -38.33 -14.46 4.60
N ALA A 558 -37.53 -13.53 4.06
CA ALA A 558 -36.57 -12.75 4.84
C ALA A 558 -37.26 -11.93 5.95
N LYS A 559 -38.43 -11.34 5.64
CA LYS A 559 -39.23 -10.58 6.61
C LYS A 559 -39.80 -11.48 7.71
N LYS A 560 -40.25 -12.68 7.36
CA LYS A 560 -40.80 -13.65 8.33
C LYS A 560 -39.72 -14.21 9.26
N ASP A 561 -38.47 -14.31 8.78
CA ASP A 561 -37.30 -14.81 9.52
C ASP A 561 -37.61 -16.14 10.25
N ILE A 562 -38.08 -17.14 9.49
CA ILE A 562 -38.57 -18.42 10.04
C ILE A 562 -37.52 -19.20 10.84
N ASP A 563 -36.24 -18.95 10.57
CA ASP A 563 -35.11 -19.59 11.26
C ASP A 563 -34.54 -18.75 12.41
N GLY A 564 -35.12 -17.57 12.68
CA GLY A 564 -34.83 -16.76 13.85
C GLY A 564 -33.44 -16.11 13.87
N TRP A 565 -32.87 -15.75 12.72
CA TRP A 565 -31.55 -15.11 12.66
C TRP A 565 -31.50 -13.79 13.45
N ARG A 566 -32.57 -13.01 13.37
CA ARG A 566 -32.71 -11.72 14.07
C ARG A 566 -32.86 -11.89 15.58
N SER A 567 -33.28 -13.08 16.03
CA SER A 567 -33.44 -13.42 17.44
C SER A 567 -32.14 -13.91 18.10
N LEU A 568 -31.12 -14.29 17.32
CA LEU A 568 -29.81 -14.65 17.86
C LEU A 568 -29.16 -13.47 18.61
N SER A 569 -28.37 -13.78 19.63
CA SER A 569 -27.46 -12.80 20.24
C SER A 569 -26.32 -12.42 19.28
N HIS A 570 -25.64 -11.29 19.51
CA HIS A 570 -24.45 -10.94 18.74
C HIS A 570 -23.37 -12.01 18.85
N LYS A 571 -23.16 -12.57 20.04
CA LYS A 571 -22.21 -13.67 20.26
C LYS A 571 -22.52 -14.90 19.40
N GLN A 572 -23.79 -15.32 19.33
CA GLN A 572 -24.20 -16.47 18.50
C GLN A 572 -24.01 -16.19 17.01
N ARG A 573 -24.35 -14.99 16.53
CA ARG A 573 -24.08 -14.61 15.15
C ARG A 573 -22.58 -14.60 14.87
N TYR A 574 -21.79 -14.03 15.77
CA TYR A 574 -20.33 -13.96 15.63
C TYR A 574 -19.70 -15.34 15.55
N GLU A 575 -20.15 -16.30 16.36
CA GLU A 575 -19.70 -17.69 16.26
C GLU A 575 -20.00 -18.34 14.90
N VAL A 576 -21.15 -18.05 14.29
CA VAL A 576 -21.46 -18.55 12.94
C VAL A 576 -20.58 -17.86 11.90
N LEU A 577 -20.48 -16.53 11.96
CA LEU A 577 -19.70 -15.74 11.00
C LEU A 577 -18.19 -16.03 11.08
N SER A 578 -17.65 -16.41 12.23
CA SER A 578 -16.25 -16.87 12.33
C SER A 578 -16.03 -18.21 11.62
N LYS A 579 -17.02 -19.11 11.63
CA LYS A 579 -16.98 -20.34 10.81
C LYS A 579 -17.02 -20.01 9.32
N VAL A 580 -17.80 -19.00 8.92
CA VAL A 580 -17.80 -18.50 7.53
C VAL A 580 -16.41 -18.02 7.12
N ALA A 581 -15.71 -17.25 7.98
CA ALA A 581 -14.34 -16.80 7.73
C ALA A 581 -13.39 -17.98 7.45
N ASN A 582 -13.47 -19.04 8.26
CA ASN A 582 -12.65 -20.25 8.05
C ASN A 582 -12.98 -20.97 6.74
N ILE A 583 -14.26 -21.05 6.34
CA ILE A 583 -14.64 -21.65 5.06
C ILE A 583 -14.16 -20.80 3.88
N ILE A 584 -14.17 -19.47 3.99
CA ILE A 584 -13.63 -18.59 2.94
C ILE A 584 -12.13 -18.82 2.77
N ARG A 585 -11.37 -18.92 3.87
CA ARG A 585 -9.94 -19.28 3.83
C ARG A 585 -9.72 -20.63 3.17
N GLN A 586 -10.54 -21.62 3.52
CA GLN A 586 -10.51 -22.97 2.93
C GLN A 586 -10.81 -22.97 1.43
N ARG A 587 -11.70 -22.07 0.96
CA ARG A 587 -12.12 -21.96 -0.45
C ARG A 587 -11.45 -20.81 -1.20
N ARG A 588 -10.34 -20.28 -0.67
CA ARG A 588 -9.59 -19.19 -1.32
C ARG A 588 -9.23 -19.55 -2.76
N ASP A 589 -8.86 -20.81 -2.99
CA ASP A 589 -8.55 -21.39 -4.30
C ASP A 589 -9.76 -21.32 -5.27
N ASP A 590 -10.94 -21.70 -4.79
CA ASP A 590 -12.19 -21.69 -5.54
C ASP A 590 -12.67 -20.28 -5.88
N LEU A 591 -12.53 -19.35 -4.93
CA LEU A 591 -12.90 -17.95 -5.13
C LEU A 591 -11.98 -17.27 -6.14
N ILE A 592 -10.69 -17.60 -6.16
CA ILE A 592 -9.75 -17.15 -7.20
C ILE A 592 -10.12 -17.74 -8.56
N GLY A 593 -10.37 -19.06 -8.60
CA GLY A 593 -10.68 -19.78 -9.83
C GLY A 593 -11.97 -19.31 -10.50
N VAL A 594 -13.05 -19.09 -9.74
CA VAL A 594 -14.32 -18.60 -10.29
C VAL A 594 -14.19 -17.16 -10.82
N ALA A 595 -13.44 -16.28 -10.14
CA ALA A 595 -13.24 -14.92 -10.61
C ALA A 595 -12.39 -14.86 -11.88
N ALA A 596 -11.34 -15.67 -11.98
CA ALA A 596 -10.55 -15.81 -13.20
C ALA A 596 -11.43 -16.29 -14.37
N THR A 597 -12.31 -17.27 -14.11
CA THR A 597 -13.19 -17.86 -15.11
C THR A 597 -14.31 -16.93 -15.57
N GLU A 598 -14.98 -16.26 -14.63
CA GLU A 598 -16.17 -15.47 -14.91
C GLU A 598 -15.84 -14.03 -15.30
N VAL A 599 -15.00 -13.32 -14.54
CA VAL A 599 -14.69 -11.90 -14.76
C VAL A 599 -13.34 -11.65 -15.42
N GLY A 600 -12.48 -12.68 -15.53
CA GLY A 600 -11.16 -12.58 -16.15
C GLY A 600 -10.20 -11.68 -15.37
N LYS A 601 -10.28 -11.75 -14.04
CA LYS A 601 -9.35 -11.11 -13.11
C LYS A 601 -8.12 -12.00 -12.87
N VAL A 602 -6.93 -11.41 -12.84
CA VAL A 602 -5.69 -12.15 -12.57
C VAL A 602 -5.65 -12.67 -11.13
N PHE A 603 -4.92 -13.77 -10.90
CA PHE A 603 -4.93 -14.46 -9.61
C PHE A 603 -4.44 -13.57 -8.47
N SER A 604 -3.36 -12.81 -8.69
CA SER A 604 -2.79 -11.92 -7.67
C SER A 604 -3.74 -10.80 -7.25
N GLU A 605 -4.62 -10.33 -8.14
CA GLU A 605 -5.61 -9.30 -7.80
C GLU A 605 -6.83 -9.90 -7.07
N THR A 606 -7.15 -11.17 -7.33
CA THR A 606 -8.24 -11.86 -6.62
C THR A 606 -7.78 -12.40 -5.26
N ASP A 607 -6.52 -12.80 -5.10
CA ASP A 607 -5.99 -13.25 -3.81
C ASP A 607 -6.11 -12.16 -2.73
N VAL A 608 -5.71 -10.93 -3.04
CA VAL A 608 -5.86 -9.77 -2.13
C VAL A 608 -7.34 -9.49 -1.84
N GLU A 609 -8.20 -9.67 -2.84
CA GLU A 609 -9.65 -9.54 -2.66
C GLU A 609 -10.22 -10.60 -1.71
N VAL A 610 -9.73 -11.84 -1.75
CA VAL A 610 -10.16 -12.87 -0.79
C VAL A 610 -9.69 -12.50 0.63
N SER A 611 -8.48 -11.94 0.80
CA SER A 611 -8.01 -11.42 2.09
C SER A 611 -8.94 -10.31 2.61
N GLU A 612 -9.32 -9.34 1.77
CA GLU A 612 -10.29 -8.29 2.12
C GLU A 612 -11.66 -8.88 2.51
N ALA A 613 -12.09 -9.94 1.84
CA ALA A 613 -13.33 -10.64 2.16
C ALA A 613 -13.27 -11.31 3.55
N VAL A 614 -12.17 -11.98 3.87
CA VAL A 614 -11.93 -12.55 5.22
C VAL A 614 -11.91 -11.44 6.27
N ASP A 615 -11.24 -10.32 5.98
CA ASP A 615 -11.20 -9.17 6.87
C ASP A 615 -12.60 -8.62 7.17
N PHE A 616 -13.47 -8.46 6.17
CA PHE A 616 -14.82 -7.95 6.39
C PHE A 616 -15.65 -8.85 7.31
N ILE A 617 -15.62 -10.16 7.13
CA ILE A 617 -16.44 -11.08 7.93
C ILE A 617 -15.95 -11.15 9.38
N GLU A 618 -14.62 -11.20 9.58
CA GLU A 618 -13.99 -11.15 10.90
C GLU A 618 -14.30 -9.80 11.57
N PHE A 619 -14.06 -8.70 10.87
CA PHE A 619 -14.20 -7.35 11.41
C PHE A 619 -15.66 -6.98 11.72
N TYR A 620 -16.63 -7.25 10.86
CA TYR A 620 -18.00 -6.81 11.12
C TYR A 620 -18.64 -7.55 12.28
N ALA A 621 -18.34 -8.83 12.44
CA ALA A 621 -18.78 -9.58 13.59
C ALA A 621 -18.07 -9.14 14.88
N TYR A 622 -16.77 -8.82 14.80
CA TYR A 622 -15.99 -8.21 15.89
C TYR A 622 -16.53 -6.83 16.30
N SER A 623 -16.77 -5.95 15.33
CA SER A 623 -17.13 -4.55 15.55
C SER A 623 -18.48 -4.37 16.24
N ALA A 624 -19.41 -5.33 16.12
CA ALA A 624 -20.66 -5.31 16.88
C ALA A 624 -20.43 -5.25 18.40
N ARG A 625 -19.36 -5.91 18.90
CA ARG A 625 -18.99 -5.89 20.32
C ARG A 625 -18.57 -4.50 20.81
N TYR A 626 -18.12 -3.63 19.91
CA TYR A 626 -17.75 -2.26 20.26
C TYR A 626 -18.94 -1.52 20.89
N PHE A 627 -20.12 -1.65 20.28
CA PHE A 627 -21.34 -0.99 20.79
C PHE A 627 -22.03 -1.77 21.91
N GLU A 628 -21.85 -3.10 22.02
CA GLU A 628 -22.36 -3.88 23.16
C GLU A 628 -21.73 -3.46 24.50
N LYS A 629 -20.54 -2.85 24.49
CA LYS A 629 -19.88 -2.34 25.69
C LYS A 629 -20.57 -1.10 26.29
N PHE A 630 -21.47 -0.44 25.55
CA PHE A 630 -22.18 0.74 26.03
C PHE A 630 -23.38 0.30 26.86
N GLU A 631 -23.26 0.35 28.19
CA GLU A 631 -24.30 -0.11 29.13
C GLU A 631 -25.63 0.66 28.99
N ASN A 632 -25.56 1.93 28.58
CA ASN A 632 -26.71 2.80 28.34
C ASN A 632 -27.44 2.50 27.02
N LEU A 633 -26.86 1.69 26.13
CA LEU A 633 -27.38 1.43 24.79
C LEU A 633 -27.82 -0.02 24.61
N HIS A 634 -28.80 -0.19 23.73
CA HIS A 634 -29.16 -1.48 23.18
C HIS A 634 -29.50 -1.31 21.71
N PHE A 635 -29.02 -2.23 20.87
CA PHE A 635 -29.28 -2.16 19.43
C PHE A 635 -29.80 -3.49 18.91
N LYS A 636 -30.53 -3.41 17.80
CA LYS A 636 -31.07 -4.56 17.05
C LYS A 636 -31.09 -4.26 15.56
N GLY A 637 -31.03 -5.29 14.73
CA GLY A 637 -31.15 -5.14 13.27
C GLY A 637 -32.47 -4.47 12.87
N LEU A 638 -32.43 -3.72 11.76
CA LEU A 638 -33.61 -3.09 11.15
C LEU A 638 -34.61 -4.14 10.63
N GLY A 639 -34.15 -5.14 9.87
CA GLY A 639 -34.98 -6.20 9.32
C GLY A 639 -34.39 -6.88 8.08
N VAL A 640 -34.90 -6.54 6.90
CA VAL A 640 -34.48 -7.09 5.61
C VAL A 640 -33.58 -6.11 4.88
N GLY A 641 -32.32 -6.50 4.67
CA GLY A 641 -31.35 -5.75 3.87
C GLY A 641 -31.11 -6.39 2.51
N VAL A 642 -30.95 -5.57 1.49
CA VAL A 642 -30.59 -6.02 0.13
C VAL A 642 -29.17 -5.55 -0.22
N VAL A 643 -28.34 -6.46 -0.74
CA VAL A 643 -27.03 -6.13 -1.33
C VAL A 643 -27.15 -6.15 -2.84
N VAL A 644 -26.83 -5.03 -3.48
CA VAL A 644 -26.63 -4.92 -4.93
C VAL A 644 -25.14 -4.74 -5.17
N SER A 645 -24.44 -5.85 -5.42
CA SER A 645 -22.98 -5.89 -5.52
C SER A 645 -22.49 -5.64 -6.95
N PRO A 646 -21.25 -5.13 -7.13
CA PRO A 646 -20.66 -4.87 -8.43
C PRO A 646 -19.96 -6.12 -8.97
N TRP A 647 -19.34 -5.98 -10.14
CA TRP A 647 -18.62 -7.07 -10.81
C TRP A 647 -17.10 -7.00 -10.68
N ASN A 648 -16.54 -5.86 -10.30
CA ASN A 648 -15.09 -5.62 -10.31
C ASN A 648 -14.37 -6.12 -9.05
N PHE A 649 -15.08 -6.16 -7.93
CA PHE A 649 -14.73 -6.89 -6.70
C PHE A 649 -15.89 -7.83 -6.36
N PRO A 650 -16.03 -8.93 -7.14
CA PRO A 650 -17.19 -9.81 -7.04
C PRO A 650 -17.22 -10.68 -5.78
N ILE A 651 -16.11 -10.77 -5.05
CA ILE A 651 -15.96 -11.50 -3.79
C ILE A 651 -16.02 -10.52 -2.61
N ALA A 652 -15.07 -9.58 -2.49
CA ALA A 652 -14.93 -8.76 -1.28
C ALA A 652 -16.11 -7.83 -1.03
N ILE A 653 -16.55 -7.06 -2.03
CA ILE A 653 -17.64 -6.08 -1.85
C ILE A 653 -18.98 -6.82 -1.65
N ALA A 654 -19.21 -7.90 -2.40
CA ALA A 654 -20.38 -8.75 -2.21
C ALA A 654 -20.42 -9.31 -0.78
N LEU A 655 -19.28 -9.83 -0.30
CA LEU A 655 -19.14 -10.37 1.04
C LEU A 655 -19.29 -9.31 2.12
N GLY A 656 -18.62 -8.16 2.00
CA GLY A 656 -18.69 -7.09 2.99
C GLY A 656 -20.12 -6.57 3.18
N GLY A 657 -20.90 -6.45 2.09
CA GLY A 657 -22.32 -6.16 2.15
C GLY A 657 -23.11 -7.23 2.92
N VAL A 658 -22.93 -8.51 2.58
CA VAL A 658 -23.62 -9.63 3.25
C VAL A 658 -23.23 -9.73 4.74
N ALA A 659 -21.93 -9.67 5.03
CA ALA A 659 -21.36 -9.77 6.37
C ALA A 659 -21.86 -8.65 7.28
N SER A 660 -21.85 -7.40 6.81
CA SER A 660 -22.33 -6.26 7.60
C SER A 660 -23.83 -6.36 7.93
N ILE A 661 -24.66 -6.83 7.00
CA ILE A 661 -26.10 -7.06 7.20
C ILE A 661 -26.33 -8.17 8.24
N LEU A 662 -25.68 -9.32 8.05
CA LEU A 662 -25.85 -10.48 8.91
C LEU A 662 -25.33 -10.19 10.32
N ALA A 663 -24.12 -9.62 10.46
CA ALA A 663 -23.52 -9.25 11.76
C ALA A 663 -24.41 -8.27 12.56
N SER A 664 -25.05 -7.34 11.86
CA SER A 664 -26.00 -6.37 12.42
C SER A 664 -27.35 -6.99 12.85
N GLY A 665 -27.56 -8.28 12.60
CA GLY A 665 -28.77 -9.00 13.00
C GLY A 665 -29.95 -8.83 12.05
N ASN A 666 -29.69 -8.69 10.75
CA ASN A 666 -30.69 -8.59 9.69
C ASN A 666 -30.69 -9.85 8.80
N CYS A 667 -31.80 -10.12 8.10
CA CYS A 667 -31.80 -11.06 6.99
C CYS A 667 -31.31 -10.38 5.71
N CYS A 668 -30.61 -11.12 4.84
CA CYS A 668 -29.93 -10.62 3.67
C CYS A 668 -30.49 -11.23 2.37
N ILE A 669 -30.69 -10.38 1.37
CA ILE A 669 -30.94 -10.79 -0.01
C ILE A 669 -29.84 -10.19 -0.88
N ILE A 670 -29.06 -11.01 -1.56
CA ILE A 670 -28.04 -10.53 -2.49
C ILE A 670 -28.52 -10.64 -3.94
N LYS A 671 -28.47 -9.51 -4.65
CA LYS A 671 -28.67 -9.39 -6.08
C LYS A 671 -27.32 -9.03 -6.72
N PRO A 672 -26.57 -10.00 -7.25
CA PRO A 672 -25.26 -9.71 -7.83
C PRO A 672 -25.37 -9.00 -9.17
N ALA A 673 -24.27 -8.36 -9.61
CA ALA A 673 -24.12 -7.95 -11.00
C ALA A 673 -24.16 -9.19 -11.92
N SER A 674 -24.79 -9.05 -13.09
CA SER A 674 -24.94 -10.18 -14.04
C SER A 674 -23.61 -10.71 -14.56
N ALA A 675 -22.56 -9.89 -14.54
CA ALA A 675 -21.23 -10.26 -15.01
C ALA A 675 -20.39 -11.05 -13.97
N SER A 676 -20.89 -11.18 -12.72
CA SER A 676 -20.19 -11.80 -11.59
C SER A 676 -21.11 -12.68 -10.73
N ALA A 677 -22.14 -13.24 -11.36
CA ALA A 677 -23.18 -13.95 -10.65
C ALA A 677 -22.70 -15.30 -10.11
N MET A 678 -21.83 -16.03 -10.83
CA MET A 678 -21.23 -17.28 -10.35
C MET A 678 -20.34 -17.04 -9.13
N CYS A 679 -19.51 -15.99 -9.16
CA CYS A 679 -18.67 -15.57 -8.04
C CYS A 679 -19.50 -15.35 -6.77
N ALA A 680 -20.61 -14.62 -6.89
CA ALA A 680 -21.51 -14.37 -5.76
C ALA A 680 -22.21 -15.64 -5.24
N TYR A 681 -22.49 -16.62 -6.11
CA TYR A 681 -23.04 -17.91 -5.67
C TYR A 681 -21.99 -18.73 -4.91
N GLU A 682 -20.76 -18.83 -5.42
CA GLU A 682 -19.64 -19.48 -4.74
C GLU A 682 -19.40 -18.89 -3.34
N LEU A 683 -19.43 -17.56 -3.27
CA LEU A 683 -19.41 -16.83 -2.01
C LEU A 683 -20.57 -17.22 -1.07
N CYS A 684 -21.82 -17.26 -1.55
CA CYS A 684 -22.97 -17.61 -0.71
C CYS A 684 -22.89 -19.03 -0.16
N LYS A 685 -22.32 -19.98 -0.93
CA LYS A 685 -22.08 -21.35 -0.43
C LYS A 685 -21.21 -21.34 0.82
N CYS A 686 -20.19 -20.48 0.91
CA CYS A 686 -19.38 -20.38 2.13
C CYS A 686 -20.20 -20.03 3.37
N PHE A 687 -21.23 -19.18 3.23
CA PHE A 687 -22.14 -18.85 4.33
C PHE A 687 -23.08 -20.02 4.66
N TRP A 688 -23.67 -20.66 3.65
CA TRP A 688 -24.60 -21.77 3.87
C TRP A 688 -23.91 -22.99 4.48
N ASP A 689 -22.69 -23.31 4.03
CA ASP A 689 -21.92 -24.43 4.54
C ASP A 689 -21.43 -24.20 5.98
N ALA A 690 -21.28 -22.93 6.41
CA ALA A 690 -21.00 -22.57 7.80
C ALA A 690 -22.23 -22.63 8.73
N GLY A 691 -23.43 -22.84 8.17
CA GLY A 691 -24.68 -22.93 8.91
C GLY A 691 -25.58 -21.69 8.87
N VAL A 692 -25.29 -20.68 8.03
CA VAL A 692 -26.26 -19.61 7.76
C VAL A 692 -27.41 -20.18 6.94
N SER A 693 -28.65 -20.01 7.39
CA SER A 693 -29.81 -20.52 6.65
C SER A 693 -29.97 -19.84 5.29
N LYS A 694 -30.36 -20.62 4.28
CA LYS A 694 -30.77 -20.13 2.95
C LYS A 694 -32.07 -19.31 2.98
N ASN A 695 -32.79 -19.25 4.10
CA ASN A 695 -33.87 -18.27 4.29
C ASN A 695 -33.34 -16.92 4.80
N SER A 696 -32.24 -16.93 5.56
CA SER A 696 -31.62 -15.73 6.13
C SER A 696 -30.63 -15.07 5.15
N LEU A 697 -30.00 -15.84 4.26
CA LEU A 697 -29.21 -15.34 3.14
C LEU A 697 -29.74 -15.96 1.83
N GLN A 698 -30.35 -15.13 1.00
CA GLN A 698 -30.95 -15.54 -0.29
C GLN A 698 -30.20 -14.92 -1.48
N TYR A 699 -30.05 -15.70 -2.55
CA TYR A 699 -29.29 -15.33 -3.76
C TYR A 699 -30.23 -15.22 -4.97
N VAL A 700 -30.39 -13.99 -5.50
CA VAL A 700 -31.40 -13.65 -6.51
C VAL A 700 -30.79 -13.00 -7.77
N PRO A 701 -30.03 -13.75 -8.59
CA PRO A 701 -29.49 -13.24 -9.86
C PRO A 701 -30.64 -12.86 -10.79
N CYS A 702 -30.70 -11.61 -11.22
CA CYS A 702 -31.72 -11.11 -12.14
C CYS A 702 -31.26 -9.82 -12.81
N SER A 703 -32.02 -9.33 -13.79
CA SER A 703 -31.76 -8.03 -14.42
C SER A 703 -32.00 -6.86 -13.45
N GLY A 704 -31.33 -5.72 -13.68
CA GLY A 704 -31.55 -4.51 -12.88
C GLY A 704 -32.99 -4.00 -12.95
N MET A 705 -33.64 -4.16 -14.11
CA MET A 705 -35.03 -3.73 -14.33
C MET A 705 -36.03 -4.48 -13.43
N ILE A 706 -35.91 -5.81 -13.35
CA ILE A 706 -36.81 -6.64 -12.53
C ILE A 706 -36.52 -6.40 -11.04
N ALA A 707 -35.25 -6.33 -10.65
CA ALA A 707 -34.85 -6.01 -9.28
C ALA A 707 -35.38 -4.64 -8.83
N GLY A 708 -35.23 -3.59 -9.64
CA GLY A 708 -35.75 -2.26 -9.32
C GLY A 708 -37.27 -2.28 -9.06
N LYS A 709 -38.02 -2.94 -9.95
CA LYS A 709 -39.48 -2.96 -9.88
C LYS A 709 -40.06 -3.79 -8.73
N TYR A 710 -39.45 -4.93 -8.39
CA TYR A 710 -40.05 -5.91 -7.48
C TYR A 710 -39.26 -6.17 -6.19
N LEU A 711 -37.96 -5.86 -6.16
CA LEU A 711 -37.12 -5.98 -4.97
C LEU A 711 -36.91 -4.61 -4.30
N ILE A 712 -36.40 -3.62 -5.03
CA ILE A 712 -36.05 -2.30 -4.47
C ILE A 712 -37.29 -1.49 -4.07
N ASN A 713 -38.33 -1.51 -4.91
CA ASN A 713 -39.61 -0.83 -4.62
C ASN A 713 -40.46 -1.54 -3.56
N ASN A 714 -40.06 -2.73 -3.09
CA ASN A 714 -40.82 -3.43 -2.06
C ASN A 714 -40.59 -2.75 -0.69
N THR A 715 -41.67 -2.26 -0.07
CA THR A 715 -41.61 -1.54 1.21
C THR A 715 -41.16 -2.40 2.38
N ASP A 716 -41.20 -3.72 2.24
CA ASP A 716 -40.70 -4.69 3.22
C ASP A 716 -39.17 -4.86 3.21
N VAL A 717 -38.49 -4.25 2.24
CA VAL A 717 -37.03 -4.06 2.28
C VAL A 717 -36.73 -2.80 3.07
N ASP A 718 -36.06 -2.95 4.21
CA ASP A 718 -35.76 -1.85 5.14
C ASP A 718 -34.65 -0.95 4.62
N PHE A 719 -33.63 -1.53 3.97
CA PHE A 719 -32.50 -0.79 3.41
C PHE A 719 -31.80 -1.54 2.27
N VAL A 720 -31.06 -0.80 1.45
CA VAL A 720 -30.27 -1.32 0.33
C VAL A 720 -28.82 -0.83 0.47
N ILE A 721 -27.88 -1.77 0.34
CA ILE A 721 -26.46 -1.51 0.12
C ILE A 721 -26.21 -1.65 -1.39
N LEU A 722 -25.79 -0.56 -2.03
CA LEU A 722 -25.41 -0.54 -3.43
C LEU A 722 -23.91 -0.25 -3.55
N THR A 723 -23.23 -0.98 -4.42
CA THR A 723 -21.97 -0.50 -4.98
C THR A 723 -22.07 -0.55 -6.50
N GLY A 724 -21.93 0.60 -7.16
CA GLY A 724 -22.16 0.72 -8.60
C GLY A 724 -22.21 2.16 -9.09
N GLY A 725 -22.79 2.38 -10.27
CA GLY A 725 -22.81 3.70 -10.90
C GLY A 725 -23.71 4.71 -10.18
N GLU A 726 -23.32 5.98 -10.22
CA GLU A 726 -24.09 7.13 -9.69
C GLU A 726 -25.55 7.09 -10.17
N ASP A 727 -25.76 6.99 -11.49
CA ASP A 727 -27.09 6.96 -12.09
C ASP A 727 -27.99 5.86 -11.53
N THR A 728 -27.43 4.72 -11.13
CA THR A 728 -28.21 3.62 -10.54
C THR A 728 -28.76 4.03 -9.17
N ALA A 729 -27.95 4.68 -8.34
CA ALA A 729 -28.37 5.18 -7.03
C ALA A 729 -29.49 6.23 -7.15
N TYR A 730 -29.30 7.22 -8.05
CA TYR A 730 -30.33 8.23 -8.31
C TYR A 730 -31.62 7.61 -8.86
N ASN A 731 -31.51 6.60 -9.73
CA ASN A 731 -32.69 5.87 -10.22
C ASN A 731 -33.44 5.15 -9.09
N MET A 732 -32.74 4.48 -8.17
CA MET A 732 -33.37 3.83 -7.02
C MET A 732 -34.11 4.84 -6.14
N LEU A 733 -33.48 5.98 -5.83
CA LEU A 733 -34.10 7.05 -5.03
C LEU A 733 -35.29 7.70 -5.74
N ARG A 734 -35.22 7.93 -7.06
CA ARG A 734 -36.37 8.46 -7.83
C ARG A 734 -37.56 7.52 -7.82
N GLN A 735 -37.32 6.20 -7.90
CA GLN A 735 -38.38 5.19 -7.88
C GLN A 735 -38.97 5.00 -6.47
N ARG A 736 -38.13 5.00 -5.43
CA ARG A 736 -38.53 4.92 -4.02
C ARG A 736 -37.84 6.02 -3.20
N PRO A 737 -38.40 7.24 -3.13
CA PRO A 737 -37.79 8.38 -2.43
C PRO A 737 -37.52 8.15 -0.94
N GLN A 738 -38.29 7.26 -0.31
CA GLN A 738 -38.13 6.90 1.11
C GLN A 738 -37.08 5.79 1.35
N LEU A 739 -36.47 5.22 0.30
CA LEU A 739 -35.50 4.12 0.45
C LEU A 739 -34.34 4.52 1.38
N TYR A 740 -33.96 3.64 2.30
CA TYR A 740 -32.70 3.77 3.02
C TYR A 740 -31.58 3.18 2.17
N LEU A 741 -30.97 4.03 1.35
CA LEU A 741 -29.88 3.67 0.47
C LEU A 741 -28.55 4.08 1.10
N THR A 742 -27.63 3.12 1.20
CA THR A 742 -26.20 3.38 1.32
C THR A 742 -25.57 2.94 0.01
N ALA A 743 -24.91 3.87 -0.67
CA ALA A 743 -24.37 3.63 -1.98
C ALA A 743 -22.95 4.18 -2.07
N GLU A 744 -22.00 3.27 -2.26
CA GLU A 744 -20.63 3.59 -2.67
C GLU A 744 -20.63 3.63 -4.20
N THR A 745 -20.32 4.80 -4.76
CA THR A 745 -20.37 5.05 -6.20
C THR A 745 -18.97 5.29 -6.74
N GLY A 746 -18.88 5.50 -8.05
CA GLY A 746 -17.62 5.69 -8.75
C GLY A 746 -16.79 6.90 -8.29
N GLY A 747 -15.60 7.03 -8.88
CA GLY A 747 -14.64 8.07 -8.56
C GLY A 747 -13.88 8.55 -9.78
N LYS A 748 -13.68 9.87 -9.87
CA LYS A 748 -12.70 10.47 -10.78
C LYS A 748 -11.40 10.75 -10.03
N ASN A 749 -10.74 9.68 -9.60
CA ASN A 749 -9.60 9.79 -8.69
C ASN A 749 -8.38 10.36 -9.37
N ALA A 750 -7.61 11.13 -8.62
CA ALA A 750 -6.43 11.81 -9.08
C ALA A 750 -5.19 11.46 -8.27
N THR A 751 -4.03 11.41 -8.93
CA THR A 751 -2.72 11.47 -8.27
C THR A 751 -2.04 12.76 -8.70
N ILE A 752 -1.64 13.58 -7.73
CA ILE A 752 -0.83 14.78 -7.96
C ILE A 752 0.65 14.41 -7.82
N VAL A 753 1.49 14.81 -8.77
CA VAL A 753 2.96 14.67 -8.66
C VAL A 753 3.56 16.06 -8.69
N THR A 754 4.26 16.42 -7.60
CA THR A 754 4.96 17.70 -7.51
C THR A 754 6.41 17.54 -7.96
N ALA A 755 7.11 18.66 -8.22
CA ALA A 755 8.53 18.61 -8.56
C ALA A 755 9.41 18.10 -7.41
N MET A 756 8.87 18.00 -6.18
CA MET A 756 9.59 17.47 -5.01
C MET A 756 9.43 15.95 -4.84
N ALA A 757 8.79 15.25 -5.78
CA ALA A 757 8.56 13.82 -5.72
C ALA A 757 9.82 12.98 -6.00
N ASP A 758 9.81 11.73 -5.52
CA ASP A 758 10.61 10.65 -6.09
C ASP A 758 9.91 10.17 -7.38
N LYS A 759 10.41 10.59 -8.54
CA LYS A 759 9.75 10.41 -9.83
C LYS A 759 9.59 8.93 -10.20
N GLU A 760 10.60 8.11 -9.93
CA GLU A 760 10.59 6.68 -10.22
C GLU A 760 9.58 5.94 -9.35
N GLN A 761 9.54 6.27 -8.05
CA GLN A 761 8.54 5.72 -7.14
C GLN A 761 7.12 6.19 -7.50
N ALA A 762 6.96 7.46 -7.87
CA ALA A 762 5.69 8.01 -8.34
C ALA A 762 5.19 7.24 -9.56
N ILE A 763 6.01 7.01 -10.58
CA ILE A 763 5.63 6.25 -11.78
C ILE A 763 5.16 4.83 -11.40
N LYS A 764 5.90 4.12 -10.54
CA LYS A 764 5.49 2.78 -10.08
C LYS A 764 4.11 2.80 -9.41
N ASN A 765 3.88 3.77 -8.51
CA ASN A 765 2.62 3.93 -7.80
C ASN A 765 1.47 4.29 -8.76
N ILE A 766 1.71 5.18 -9.73
CA ILE A 766 0.72 5.61 -10.72
C ILE A 766 0.33 4.47 -11.64
N VAL A 767 1.31 3.75 -12.22
CA VAL A 767 1.07 2.63 -13.14
C VAL A 767 0.26 1.53 -12.44
N HIS A 768 0.62 1.18 -11.21
CA HIS A 768 -0.17 0.23 -10.41
C HIS A 768 -1.58 0.76 -10.16
N SER A 769 -1.72 2.01 -9.71
CA SER A 769 -3.02 2.60 -9.36
C SER A 769 -3.95 2.80 -10.56
N ALA A 770 -3.41 3.11 -11.74
CA ALA A 770 -4.19 3.37 -12.94
C ALA A 770 -4.65 2.08 -13.63
N PHE A 771 -3.82 1.03 -13.64
CA PHE A 771 -4.03 -0.09 -14.55
C PHE A 771 -4.30 -1.42 -13.87
N SER A 772 -3.98 -1.63 -12.58
CA SER A 772 -4.33 -2.89 -11.89
C SER A 772 -5.83 -3.21 -12.02
N ASN A 773 -6.15 -4.50 -12.17
CA ASN A 773 -7.49 -4.98 -12.55
C ASN A 773 -8.02 -4.37 -13.87
N SER A 774 -7.10 -4.10 -14.81
CA SER A 774 -7.37 -3.45 -16.11
C SER A 774 -8.09 -2.10 -15.95
N GLY A 775 -7.72 -1.33 -14.91
CA GLY A 775 -8.31 -0.02 -14.58
C GLY A 775 -9.73 -0.07 -14.02
N GLN A 776 -10.29 -1.25 -13.75
CA GLN A 776 -11.66 -1.44 -13.28
C GLN A 776 -11.75 -1.37 -11.74
N LYS A 777 -11.17 -0.33 -11.13
CA LYS A 777 -11.31 -0.06 -9.70
C LYS A 777 -11.98 1.29 -9.53
N CYS A 778 -12.95 1.37 -8.62
CA CYS A 778 -13.52 2.66 -8.23
C CYS A 778 -12.47 3.60 -7.66
N SER A 779 -11.37 3.07 -7.11
CA SER A 779 -10.20 3.79 -6.60
C SER A 779 -9.09 4.04 -7.63
N ALA A 780 -9.23 3.57 -8.87
CA ALA A 780 -8.16 3.68 -9.86
C ALA A 780 -7.78 5.15 -10.13
N THR A 781 -6.48 5.43 -10.24
CA THR A 781 -5.99 6.74 -10.66
C THR A 781 -6.34 6.93 -12.14
N SER A 782 -7.41 7.67 -12.41
CA SER A 782 -7.85 7.97 -13.78
C SER A 782 -7.34 9.32 -14.28
N LEU A 783 -6.95 10.19 -13.35
CA LEU A 783 -6.41 11.53 -13.60
C LEU A 783 -5.00 11.63 -12.99
N LEU A 784 -4.00 11.89 -13.82
CA LEU A 784 -2.66 12.22 -13.36
C LEU A 784 -2.46 13.73 -13.52
N ILE A 785 -2.23 14.43 -12.42
CA ILE A 785 -2.00 15.87 -12.45
C ILE A 785 -0.54 16.11 -12.13
N LEU A 786 0.20 16.59 -13.12
CA LEU A 786 1.62 16.86 -12.99
C LEU A 786 1.82 18.37 -12.82
N GLU A 787 2.59 18.74 -11.82
CA GLU A 787 3.11 20.11 -11.73
C GLU A 787 3.94 20.44 -12.97
N ALA A 788 3.96 21.70 -13.39
CA ALA A 788 4.57 22.20 -14.62
C ALA A 788 5.92 21.56 -14.95
N GLU A 789 6.86 21.56 -13.99
CA GLU A 789 8.20 20.98 -14.20
C GLU A 789 8.15 19.47 -14.54
N VAL A 790 7.27 18.70 -13.89
CA VAL A 790 7.13 17.26 -14.14
C VAL A 790 6.35 16.99 -15.43
N TYR A 791 5.35 17.82 -15.74
CA TYR A 791 4.58 17.71 -16.98
C TYR A 791 5.45 18.00 -18.22
N ASP A 792 6.28 19.03 -18.12
CA ASP A 792 7.15 19.52 -19.20
C ASP A 792 8.44 18.66 -19.32
N ASP A 793 8.69 17.74 -18.38
CA ASP A 793 9.81 16.78 -18.39
C ASP A 793 9.53 15.58 -19.31
N LYS A 794 10.20 15.57 -20.46
CA LYS A 794 10.08 14.49 -21.45
C LYS A 794 10.55 13.13 -20.93
N SER A 795 11.54 13.10 -20.04
CA SER A 795 12.05 11.85 -19.47
C SER A 795 11.00 11.18 -18.58
N PHE A 796 10.25 11.97 -17.80
CA PHE A 796 9.13 11.49 -17.01
C PHE A 796 8.02 10.89 -17.88
N GLN A 797 7.63 11.58 -18.95
CA GLN A 797 6.63 11.08 -19.90
C GLN A 797 7.10 9.76 -20.56
N ASP A 798 8.35 9.70 -21.01
CA ASP A 798 8.87 8.51 -21.67
C ASP A 798 8.98 7.32 -20.70
N ALA A 799 9.36 7.56 -19.44
CA ALA A 799 9.46 6.54 -18.40
C ALA A 799 8.08 5.97 -18.00
N ILE A 800 7.05 6.81 -17.82
CA ILE A 800 5.70 6.31 -17.52
C ILE A 800 5.09 5.54 -18.69
N VAL A 801 5.37 5.97 -19.93
CA VAL A 801 4.94 5.24 -21.14
C VAL A 801 5.65 3.90 -21.24
N ASP A 802 6.97 3.84 -21.01
CA ASP A 802 7.73 2.58 -21.04
C ASP A 802 7.26 1.61 -19.96
N ALA A 803 7.14 2.07 -18.72
CA ALA A 803 6.64 1.27 -17.61
C ALA A 803 5.25 0.69 -17.89
N THR A 804 4.35 1.51 -18.45
CA THR A 804 2.99 1.10 -18.79
C THR A 804 2.95 0.11 -19.96
N LYS A 805 3.71 0.38 -21.03
CA LYS A 805 3.79 -0.48 -22.21
C LYS A 805 4.40 -1.85 -21.89
N SER A 806 5.22 -1.91 -20.85
CA SER A 806 5.88 -3.14 -20.41
C SER A 806 4.96 -4.09 -19.64
N LEU A 807 3.75 -3.67 -19.25
CA LEU A 807 2.78 -4.54 -18.60
C LEU A 807 2.26 -5.60 -19.59
N ASP A 808 2.49 -6.87 -19.28
CA ASP A 808 1.90 -7.98 -20.04
C ASP A 808 0.38 -8.02 -19.86
N VAL A 809 -0.35 -7.94 -20.98
CA VAL A 809 -1.82 -8.03 -21.04
C VAL A 809 -2.20 -9.30 -21.79
N GLY A 810 -3.09 -10.12 -21.24
CA GLY A 810 -3.56 -11.32 -21.93
C GLY A 810 -4.43 -12.24 -21.09
N SER A 811 -4.49 -13.51 -21.48
CA SER A 811 -5.24 -14.55 -20.76
C SER A 811 -4.82 -14.67 -19.29
N VAL A 812 -5.78 -14.71 -18.38
CA VAL A 812 -5.51 -14.86 -16.94
C VAL A 812 -4.94 -16.23 -16.56
N TRP A 813 -5.03 -17.20 -17.47
CA TRP A 813 -4.47 -18.54 -17.29
C TRP A 813 -2.96 -18.60 -17.54
N GLU A 814 -2.38 -17.50 -18.05
CA GLU A 814 -0.94 -17.35 -18.24
C GLU A 814 -0.40 -16.38 -17.18
N PHE A 815 0.25 -16.92 -16.14
CA PHE A 815 0.66 -16.17 -14.96
C PHE A 815 1.59 -14.98 -15.22
N LYS A 816 2.25 -14.92 -16.38
CA LYS A 816 3.08 -13.77 -16.76
C LYS A 816 2.25 -12.48 -16.90
N ASN A 817 0.98 -12.60 -17.29
CA ASN A 817 0.13 -11.45 -17.58
C ASN A 817 -0.22 -10.72 -16.28
N ARG A 818 0.05 -9.41 -16.27
CA ARG A 818 -0.28 -8.49 -15.18
C ARG A 818 -1.74 -8.07 -15.25
N LEU A 819 -2.25 -7.95 -16.47
CA LEU A 819 -3.58 -7.46 -16.75
C LEU A 819 -4.37 -8.52 -17.51
N GLY A 820 -5.58 -8.77 -17.02
CA GLY A 820 -6.53 -9.70 -17.61
C GLY A 820 -7.55 -8.98 -18.48
N THR A 821 -8.75 -9.55 -18.54
CA THR A 821 -9.84 -8.98 -19.34
C THR A 821 -10.64 -7.94 -18.56
N MET A 822 -11.26 -7.03 -19.29
CA MET A 822 -12.41 -6.28 -18.79
C MET A 822 -13.60 -7.22 -18.56
N ALA A 823 -14.39 -6.98 -17.53
CA ALA A 823 -15.54 -7.83 -17.21
C ALA A 823 -16.68 -7.67 -18.22
N THR A 824 -16.70 -6.56 -18.97
CA THR A 824 -17.65 -6.30 -20.06
C THR A 824 -16.95 -5.64 -21.24
N LYS A 825 -17.58 -5.65 -22.43
CA LYS A 825 -17.07 -4.90 -23.59
C LYS A 825 -17.15 -3.39 -23.31
N ILE A 826 -16.23 -2.61 -23.86
CA ILE A 826 -16.31 -1.15 -23.72
C ILE A 826 -17.62 -0.62 -24.30
N SER A 827 -18.19 0.36 -23.61
CA SER A 827 -19.41 1.05 -24.03
C SER A 827 -19.45 2.44 -23.37
N GLY A 828 -20.43 3.26 -23.74
CA GLY A 828 -20.68 4.57 -23.11
C GLY A 828 -19.44 5.45 -23.08
N ASP A 829 -19.17 6.02 -21.91
CA ASP A 829 -18.11 7.01 -21.68
C ASP A 829 -16.70 6.48 -21.96
N LEU A 830 -16.43 5.21 -21.62
CA LEU A 830 -15.13 4.59 -21.91
C LEU A 830 -14.90 4.49 -23.42
N LYS A 831 -15.92 4.04 -24.16
CA LYS A 831 -15.84 3.94 -25.62
C LYS A 831 -15.64 5.31 -26.25
N TYR A 832 -16.41 6.30 -25.82
CA TYR A 832 -16.25 7.67 -26.29
C TYR A 832 -14.83 8.18 -26.04
N ALA A 833 -14.29 8.00 -24.82
CA ALA A 833 -12.93 8.41 -24.53
C ALA A 833 -11.92 7.69 -25.44
N VAL A 834 -11.97 6.36 -25.54
CA VAL A 834 -11.03 5.59 -26.38
C VAL A 834 -11.05 6.04 -27.85
N GLU A 835 -12.22 6.39 -28.39
CA GLU A 835 -12.39 6.75 -29.81
C GLU A 835 -12.18 8.25 -30.09
N ASN A 836 -12.14 9.11 -29.08
CA ASN A 836 -12.11 10.58 -29.25
C ASN A 836 -11.05 11.26 -28.37
N LEU A 837 -10.43 12.29 -28.94
CA LEU A 837 -9.52 13.22 -28.27
C LEU A 837 -10.09 14.63 -28.38
N ASP A 838 -10.10 15.36 -27.26
CA ASP A 838 -10.44 16.79 -27.28
C ASP A 838 -9.30 17.61 -27.92
N LYS A 839 -9.56 18.90 -28.17
CA LYS A 839 -8.55 19.81 -28.73
C LYS A 839 -7.31 19.85 -27.83
N ASP A 840 -6.13 19.73 -28.43
CA ASP A 840 -4.81 19.69 -27.79
C ASP A 840 -4.51 18.39 -27.00
N GLU A 841 -5.44 17.43 -26.95
CA GLU A 841 -5.16 16.09 -26.43
C GLU A 841 -4.43 15.23 -27.46
N TYR A 842 -3.55 14.34 -26.98
CA TYR A 842 -2.89 13.34 -27.80
C TYR A 842 -2.60 12.06 -27.01
N TRP A 843 -2.50 10.93 -27.71
CA TRP A 843 -2.09 9.66 -27.11
C TRP A 843 -0.57 9.61 -26.94
N ALA A 844 -0.10 9.58 -25.70
CA ALA A 844 1.28 9.20 -25.39
C ALA A 844 1.45 7.67 -25.44
N LEU A 845 0.38 6.93 -25.15
CA LEU A 845 0.23 5.50 -25.40
C LEU A 845 -1.20 5.24 -25.89
N GLU A 846 -1.33 4.76 -27.13
CA GLU A 846 -2.62 4.53 -27.77
C GLU A 846 -3.35 3.28 -27.24
N PRO A 847 -4.68 3.32 -27.09
CA PRO A 847 -5.47 2.14 -26.73
C PRO A 847 -5.40 1.09 -27.85
N LYS A 848 -5.20 -0.17 -27.47
CA LYS A 848 -5.13 -1.28 -28.41
C LYS A 848 -5.80 -2.54 -27.86
N TYR A 849 -6.59 -3.21 -28.69
CA TYR A 849 -7.08 -4.55 -28.36
C TYR A 849 -6.00 -5.61 -28.55
N ILE A 850 -5.84 -6.48 -27.56
CA ILE A 850 -4.91 -7.61 -27.61
C ILE A 850 -5.61 -8.82 -28.22
N ASP A 851 -4.94 -9.51 -29.13
CA ASP A 851 -5.41 -10.71 -29.82
C ASP A 851 -6.80 -10.57 -30.46
N GLU A 852 -7.18 -9.36 -30.89
CA GLU A 852 -8.53 -9.03 -31.41
C GLU A 852 -9.66 -9.38 -30.43
N ASN A 853 -9.34 -9.51 -29.14
CA ASN A 853 -10.29 -9.81 -28.09
C ASN A 853 -10.94 -8.50 -27.59
N PRO A 854 -12.26 -8.29 -27.76
CA PRO A 854 -12.93 -7.05 -27.38
C PRO A 854 -13.00 -6.82 -25.86
N TYR A 855 -12.61 -7.81 -25.06
CA TYR A 855 -12.49 -7.68 -23.61
C TYR A 855 -11.05 -7.37 -23.16
N MET A 856 -10.05 -7.45 -24.02
CA MET A 856 -8.65 -7.18 -23.66
C MET A 856 -8.19 -5.86 -24.26
N LEU A 857 -8.45 -4.77 -23.54
CA LEU A 857 -7.94 -3.45 -23.89
C LEU A 857 -6.61 -3.21 -23.15
N ALA A 858 -5.55 -2.94 -23.90
CA ALA A 858 -4.26 -2.55 -23.34
C ALA A 858 -4.35 -1.16 -22.67
N PRO A 859 -3.52 -0.90 -21.65
CA PRO A 859 -3.36 0.43 -21.07
C PRO A 859 -3.12 1.54 -22.10
N ALA A 860 -3.77 2.68 -21.88
CA ALA A 860 -3.63 3.87 -22.70
C ALA A 860 -3.35 5.10 -21.84
N ILE A 861 -2.56 6.04 -22.36
CA ILE A 861 -2.21 7.30 -21.69
C ILE A 861 -2.45 8.45 -22.65
N ARG A 862 -3.33 9.37 -22.27
CA ARG A 862 -3.55 10.63 -23.01
C ARG A 862 -2.95 11.81 -22.26
N TYR A 863 -2.31 12.72 -23.00
CA TYR A 863 -1.78 13.98 -22.50
C TYR A 863 -2.58 15.15 -23.07
N GLY A 864 -2.46 16.32 -22.44
CA GLY A 864 -3.08 17.55 -22.92
C GLY A 864 -4.49 17.80 -22.39
N VAL A 865 -4.99 16.95 -21.48
CA VAL A 865 -6.34 17.06 -20.91
C VAL A 865 -6.48 18.41 -20.20
N LYS A 866 -7.49 19.19 -20.60
CA LYS A 866 -7.72 20.55 -20.09
C LYS A 866 -8.74 20.58 -18.96
N ASP A 867 -8.70 21.66 -18.19
CA ASP A 867 -9.72 21.94 -17.19
C ASP A 867 -11.14 21.94 -17.82
N GLY A 868 -12.09 21.27 -17.16
CA GLY A 868 -13.44 21.02 -17.66
C GLY A 868 -13.61 20.06 -18.85
N ALA A 869 -12.53 19.47 -19.40
CA ALA A 869 -12.64 18.51 -20.51
C ALA A 869 -13.42 17.24 -20.13
N PHE A 870 -13.90 16.48 -21.12
CA PHE A 870 -14.68 15.26 -20.86
C PHE A 870 -13.90 14.28 -19.98
N CYS A 871 -12.64 14.00 -20.34
CA CYS A 871 -11.80 13.08 -19.58
C CYS A 871 -11.33 13.62 -18.23
N HIS A 872 -11.50 14.91 -17.95
CA HIS A 872 -11.30 15.47 -16.61
C HIS A 872 -12.55 15.24 -15.73
N MET A 873 -13.75 15.33 -16.29
CA MET A 873 -15.00 15.34 -15.51
C MET A 873 -15.71 13.98 -15.44
N THR A 874 -15.37 13.03 -16.30
CA THR A 874 -16.10 11.76 -16.47
C THR A 874 -15.28 10.55 -16.05
N GLU A 875 -15.86 9.69 -15.21
CA GLU A 875 -15.29 8.38 -14.84
C GLU A 875 -15.36 7.42 -16.03
N LEU A 876 -14.22 6.78 -16.37
CA LEU A 876 -14.12 5.90 -17.55
C LEU A 876 -14.17 4.41 -17.20
N PHE A 877 -13.77 4.03 -15.98
CA PHE A 877 -13.81 2.65 -15.49
C PHE A 877 -13.12 1.61 -16.41
N GLY A 878 -11.95 1.97 -16.93
CA GLY A 878 -11.13 1.14 -17.82
C GLY A 878 -9.68 1.61 -17.82
N PRO A 879 -8.78 0.97 -18.59
CA PRO A 879 -7.35 1.17 -18.49
C PRO A 879 -6.88 2.42 -19.26
N VAL A 880 -7.44 3.59 -18.94
CA VAL A 880 -7.15 4.88 -19.59
C VAL A 880 -6.72 5.91 -18.54
N LEU A 881 -5.48 6.37 -18.61
CA LEU A 881 -4.93 7.44 -17.77
C LEU A 881 -4.97 8.78 -18.50
N SER A 882 -5.58 9.78 -17.86
CA SER A 882 -5.72 11.14 -18.38
C SER A 882 -4.73 12.08 -17.69
N VAL A 883 -3.79 12.67 -18.43
CA VAL A 883 -2.73 13.51 -17.87
C VAL A 883 -3.02 15.00 -18.08
N MET A 884 -3.04 15.74 -16.98
CA MET A 884 -3.23 17.19 -16.92
C MET A 884 -1.95 17.88 -16.42
N ARG A 885 -1.76 19.11 -16.89
CA ARG A 885 -0.75 20.04 -16.37
C ARG A 885 -1.38 20.94 -15.31
N ALA A 886 -0.70 21.15 -14.20
CA ALA A 886 -1.01 22.18 -13.21
C ALA A 886 0.20 23.11 -13.05
N ASP A 887 -0.04 24.40 -12.81
CA ASP A 887 1.07 25.37 -12.65
C ASP A 887 1.76 25.22 -11.30
N ASP A 888 0.99 24.88 -10.26
CA ASP A 888 1.45 24.64 -8.90
C ASP A 888 0.49 23.68 -8.16
N LEU A 889 0.79 23.41 -6.89
CA LEU A 889 -0.04 22.54 -6.05
C LEU A 889 -1.46 23.08 -5.81
N ASP A 890 -1.66 24.40 -5.73
CA ASP A 890 -3.01 24.97 -5.52
C ASP A 890 -3.89 24.75 -6.75
N HIS A 891 -3.34 24.99 -7.93
CA HIS A 891 -4.00 24.72 -9.20
C HIS A 891 -4.31 23.21 -9.33
N ALA A 892 -3.38 22.34 -8.94
CA ALA A 892 -3.61 20.90 -8.94
C ALA A 892 -4.75 20.47 -8.00
N ILE A 893 -4.81 21.00 -6.77
CA ILE A 893 -5.90 20.74 -5.82
C ILE A 893 -7.25 21.22 -6.37
N GLN A 894 -7.28 22.36 -7.05
CA GLN A 894 -8.50 22.88 -7.68
C GLN A 894 -9.03 21.96 -8.77
N HIS A 895 -8.16 21.43 -9.64
CA HIS A 895 -8.55 20.43 -10.64
C HIS A 895 -9.22 19.21 -9.98
N VAL A 896 -8.58 18.61 -8.97
CA VAL A 896 -9.16 17.43 -8.27
C VAL A 896 -10.54 17.73 -7.69
N ASN A 897 -10.66 18.81 -6.93
CA ASN A 897 -11.89 19.16 -6.22
C ASN A 897 -13.04 19.55 -7.19
N LYS A 898 -12.72 20.02 -8.39
CA LYS A 898 -13.72 20.46 -9.38
C LYS A 898 -14.51 19.30 -9.99
N THR A 899 -13.97 18.08 -10.00
CA THR A 899 -14.65 16.88 -10.54
C THR A 899 -16.00 16.60 -9.87
N GLY A 900 -16.17 17.03 -8.61
CA GLY A 900 -17.35 16.75 -7.77
C GLY A 900 -17.39 15.33 -7.19
N PHE A 901 -16.48 14.46 -7.63
CA PHE A 901 -16.20 13.18 -6.99
C PHE A 901 -15.26 13.39 -5.79
N GLY A 902 -15.11 12.36 -4.96
CA GLY A 902 -14.28 12.44 -3.77
C GLY A 902 -14.03 11.08 -3.14
N LEU A 903 -13.64 10.07 -3.94
CA LEU A 903 -13.36 8.73 -3.44
C LEU A 903 -11.91 8.60 -2.97
N THR A 904 -10.96 8.43 -3.90
CA THR A 904 -9.52 8.40 -3.58
C THR A 904 -8.79 9.59 -4.18
N SER A 905 -7.71 10.02 -3.51
CA SER A 905 -6.76 10.99 -4.06
C SER A 905 -5.36 10.67 -3.55
N GLY A 906 -4.36 10.82 -4.41
CA GLY A 906 -2.95 10.61 -4.10
C GLY A 906 -2.11 11.88 -4.26
N ILE A 907 -1.04 12.00 -3.48
CA ILE A 907 0.05 12.93 -3.73
C ILE A 907 1.40 12.23 -3.64
N GLU A 908 2.28 12.52 -4.60
CA GLU A 908 3.68 12.15 -4.62
C GLU A 908 4.49 13.43 -4.37
N THR A 909 5.08 13.55 -3.18
CA THR A 909 5.94 14.67 -2.76
C THR A 909 6.79 14.27 -1.55
N LEU A 910 8.05 14.70 -1.51
CA LEU A 910 8.91 14.56 -0.33
C LEU A 910 8.88 15.82 0.57
N ASP A 911 8.17 16.89 0.19
CA ASP A 911 7.97 18.06 1.03
C ASP A 911 6.75 17.89 1.95
N GLU A 912 7.00 17.78 3.25
CA GLU A 912 5.94 17.61 4.25
C GLU A 912 4.96 18.79 4.33
N ARG A 913 5.37 19.99 3.90
CA ARG A 913 4.51 21.18 3.82
C ARG A 913 3.47 21.03 2.71
N GLU A 914 3.88 20.49 1.57
CA GLU A 914 2.99 20.17 0.44
C GLU A 914 2.00 19.07 0.81
N ALA A 915 2.50 17.98 1.40
CA ALA A 915 1.67 16.88 1.87
C ALA A 915 0.62 17.37 2.88
N THR A 916 1.01 18.23 3.82
CA THR A 916 0.10 18.82 4.82
C THR A 916 -0.94 19.73 4.19
N LYS A 917 -0.53 20.61 3.26
CA LYS A 917 -1.43 21.52 2.54
C LYS A 917 -2.46 20.74 1.72
N TRP A 918 -2.00 19.72 0.99
CA TRP A 918 -2.84 18.82 0.21
C TRP A 918 -3.83 18.06 1.10
N LYS A 919 -3.34 17.43 2.19
CA LYS A 919 -4.17 16.69 3.17
C LYS A 919 -5.31 17.53 3.73
N ASN A 920 -5.10 18.83 3.93
CA ASN A 920 -6.10 19.71 4.51
C ASN A 920 -7.04 20.36 3.49
N SER A 921 -6.73 20.28 2.18
CA SER A 921 -7.47 21.00 1.14
C SER A 921 -8.22 20.08 0.16
N ILE A 922 -7.84 18.80 0.08
CA ILE A 922 -8.46 17.83 -0.82
C ILE A 922 -9.78 17.32 -0.26
N LYS A 923 -10.79 17.26 -1.15
CA LYS A 923 -12.12 16.72 -0.88
C LYS A 923 -12.24 15.28 -1.38
N ALA A 924 -11.59 14.34 -0.70
CA ALA A 924 -11.71 12.91 -0.96
C ALA A 924 -11.76 12.10 0.33
N GLY A 925 -12.44 10.96 0.31
CA GLY A 925 -12.62 10.12 1.49
C GLY A 925 -11.39 9.31 1.86
N ASN A 926 -10.57 8.90 0.90
CA ASN A 926 -9.33 8.16 1.11
C ASN A 926 -8.15 8.94 0.50
N LEU A 927 -7.19 9.30 1.34
CA LEU A 927 -6.00 10.06 0.97
C LEU A 927 -4.76 9.17 1.04
N TYR A 928 -3.90 9.23 0.03
CA TYR A 928 -2.68 8.44 -0.07
C TYR A 928 -1.47 9.34 -0.34
N ILE A 929 -0.40 9.19 0.44
CA ILE A 929 0.83 9.99 0.32
C ILE A 929 2.01 9.05 0.04
N ASN A 930 2.71 9.28 -1.07
CA ASN A 930 3.89 8.53 -1.53
C ASN A 930 3.66 7.03 -1.72
N ARG A 931 2.44 6.65 -2.13
CA ARG A 931 2.01 5.26 -2.31
C ARG A 931 0.88 5.16 -3.32
N SER A 932 0.59 3.95 -3.77
CA SER A 932 -0.58 3.66 -4.61
C SER A 932 -1.90 4.06 -3.93
N THR A 933 -2.87 4.47 -4.75
CA THR A 933 -4.21 4.93 -4.31
C THR A 933 -5.25 3.80 -4.25
N THR A 934 -4.85 2.56 -4.54
CA THR A 934 -5.71 1.37 -4.53
C THR A 934 -5.22 0.35 -3.50
N GLY A 935 -6.04 -0.67 -3.22
CA GLY A 935 -5.73 -1.73 -2.24
C GLY A 935 -5.96 -1.29 -0.79
N ALA A 936 -7.08 -0.60 -0.54
CA ALA A 936 -7.47 -0.26 0.82
C ALA A 936 -7.70 -1.53 1.64
N VAL A 937 -7.18 -1.55 2.86
CA VAL A 937 -7.26 -2.68 3.78
C VAL A 937 -8.19 -2.32 4.94
N VAL A 938 -9.06 -3.24 5.34
CA VAL A 938 -10.05 -3.06 6.41
C VAL A 938 -9.37 -2.53 7.68
N MET A 939 -10.01 -1.55 8.33
CA MET A 939 -9.51 -0.82 9.51
C MET A 939 -8.21 -0.01 9.32
N ARG A 940 -7.33 -0.36 8.39
CA ARG A 940 -6.13 0.45 8.08
C ARG A 940 -6.52 1.67 7.26
N GLN A 941 -7.21 1.46 6.14
CA GLN A 941 -7.75 2.54 5.31
C GLN A 941 -9.25 2.33 5.06
N PRO A 942 -10.12 2.49 6.09
CA PRO A 942 -11.57 2.48 5.92
C PRO A 942 -12.02 3.17 4.62
N PHE A 943 -12.78 2.45 3.81
CA PHE A 943 -12.98 2.82 2.42
C PHE A 943 -14.35 3.46 2.21
N GLY A 944 -14.37 4.57 1.48
CA GLY A 944 -15.62 5.23 1.08
C GLY A 944 -15.41 6.70 0.76
N GLY A 945 -16.26 7.25 -0.10
CA GLY A 945 -16.07 8.58 -0.67
C GLY A 945 -16.84 9.71 0.00
N MET A 946 -16.85 10.85 -0.68
CA MET A 946 -17.70 12.01 -0.41
C MET A 946 -18.16 12.62 -1.74
N GLY A 947 -19.09 13.58 -1.69
CA GLY A 947 -19.67 14.18 -2.89
C GLY A 947 -20.38 13.11 -3.73
N LYS A 948 -20.12 13.06 -5.04
CA LYS A 948 -20.73 12.07 -5.94
C LYS A 948 -20.31 10.63 -5.69
N SER A 949 -19.27 10.39 -4.90
CA SER A 949 -18.72 9.05 -4.63
C SER A 949 -19.37 8.31 -3.47
N ALA A 950 -20.23 8.98 -2.69
CA ALA A 950 -20.97 8.35 -1.60
C ALA A 950 -22.36 8.97 -1.46
N ILE A 951 -23.39 8.13 -1.53
CA ILE A 951 -24.80 8.51 -1.34
C ILE A 951 -25.33 7.81 -0.09
N GLY A 952 -25.96 8.58 0.79
CA GLY A 952 -26.45 8.11 2.08
C GLY A 952 -25.73 8.77 3.26
N ALA A 953 -25.56 8.03 4.36
CA ALA A 953 -24.92 8.57 5.56
C ALA A 953 -23.40 8.79 5.41
N GLY A 954 -22.77 8.20 4.38
CA GLY A 954 -21.34 8.35 4.09
C GLY A 954 -20.44 7.72 5.16
N ARG A 955 -20.84 6.56 5.71
CA ARG A 955 -19.99 5.78 6.64
C ARG A 955 -19.09 4.87 5.83
N LYS A 956 -17.81 4.86 6.18
CA LYS A 956 -16.82 4.04 5.48
C LYS A 956 -17.00 2.56 5.77
N VAL A 957 -16.88 1.77 4.71
CA VAL A 957 -16.80 0.31 4.76
C VAL A 957 -15.52 -0.10 5.50
N GLY A 958 -15.56 -1.23 6.22
CA GLY A 958 -14.41 -1.71 6.98
C GLY A 958 -14.06 -0.90 8.24
N PHE A 959 -15.04 -0.21 8.84
CA PHE A 959 -14.87 0.54 10.09
C PHE A 959 -16.06 0.43 11.04
N TYR A 960 -15.84 0.75 12.32
CA TYR A 960 -16.84 0.55 13.39
C TYR A 960 -18.17 1.25 13.11
N ASN A 961 -18.15 2.40 12.45
CA ASN A 961 -19.38 3.17 12.22
C ASN A 961 -20.27 2.59 11.12
N TYR A 962 -19.76 1.69 10.27
CA TYR A 962 -20.52 1.18 9.12
C TYR A 962 -21.81 0.48 9.54
N ILE A 963 -21.74 -0.36 10.58
CA ILE A 963 -22.87 -1.17 11.07
C ILE A 963 -23.98 -0.32 11.69
N THR A 964 -23.67 0.92 12.11
CA THR A 964 -24.67 1.84 12.69
C THR A 964 -25.80 2.18 11.73
N GLN A 965 -25.58 2.00 10.43
CA GLN A 965 -26.56 2.20 9.37
C GLN A 965 -27.62 1.09 9.30
N PHE A 966 -27.37 -0.08 9.89
CA PHE A 966 -28.17 -1.29 9.72
C PHE A 966 -28.80 -1.78 11.03
N VAL A 967 -28.72 -0.94 12.07
CA VAL A 967 -29.25 -1.23 13.40
C VAL A 967 -30.08 -0.06 13.90
N LYS A 968 -31.02 -0.34 14.79
CA LYS A 968 -31.75 0.66 15.57
C LYS A 968 -31.23 0.67 17.00
N PHE A 969 -30.61 1.77 17.40
CA PHE A 969 -30.25 2.03 18.78
C PHE A 969 -31.45 2.45 19.62
N LYS A 970 -31.47 2.02 20.88
CA LYS A 970 -32.40 2.43 21.92
C LYS A 970 -31.62 2.70 23.20
N GLU A 971 -31.77 3.90 23.73
CA GLU A 971 -31.20 4.29 25.02
C GLU A 971 -32.04 3.68 26.15
N LYS A 972 -31.37 3.02 27.10
CA LYS A 972 -31.96 2.45 28.32
C LYS A 972 -31.67 3.31 29.55
N ASP A 973 -30.56 4.05 29.53
CA ASP A 973 -30.13 4.95 30.60
C ASP A 973 -29.40 6.18 30.00
N TYR A 974 -28.97 7.09 30.86
CA TYR A 974 -28.12 8.22 30.48
C TYR A 974 -26.72 7.78 30.05
N PRO A 975 -26.07 8.50 29.12
CA PRO A 975 -24.70 8.22 28.74
C PRO A 975 -23.73 8.42 29.92
N THR A 976 -22.68 7.59 29.97
CA THR A 976 -21.61 7.74 30.96
C THR A 976 -20.76 8.96 30.63
N ILE A 977 -20.79 9.95 31.53
CA ILE A 977 -20.01 11.19 31.43
C ILE A 977 -18.89 11.14 32.44
N LYS A 978 -17.64 11.28 31.99
CA LYS A 978 -16.44 11.26 32.84
C LYS A 978 -16.36 12.55 33.68
N TYR A 979 -16.62 13.70 33.06
CA TYR A 979 -16.53 15.01 33.69
C TYR A 979 -17.61 15.95 33.16
N GLU A 980 -18.38 16.58 34.05
CA GLU A 980 -19.36 17.59 33.67
C GLU A 980 -18.66 18.95 33.47
N GLN A 981 -18.83 19.54 32.29
CA GLN A 981 -18.30 20.84 31.92
C GLN A 981 -19.36 21.92 32.12
N LYS A 982 -19.03 22.98 32.88
CA LYS A 982 -19.85 24.21 32.93
C LYS A 982 -19.31 25.22 31.92
N ASN A 983 -20.12 25.58 30.93
CA ASN A 983 -19.74 26.51 29.87
C ASN A 983 -20.95 27.36 29.42
N SER A 984 -20.78 28.16 28.36
CA SER A 984 -21.87 28.96 27.79
C SER A 984 -23.06 28.10 27.32
N LEU A 985 -22.82 26.89 26.81
CA LEU A 985 -23.88 26.00 26.34
C LEU A 985 -24.73 25.48 27.49
N THR A 986 -24.14 25.16 28.64
CA THR A 986 -24.92 24.78 29.82
C THR A 986 -25.77 25.93 30.35
N LYS A 987 -25.31 27.18 30.23
CA LYS A 987 -26.12 28.36 30.59
C LYS A 987 -27.35 28.52 29.69
N ILE A 988 -27.22 28.23 28.39
CA ILE A 988 -28.36 28.23 27.47
C ILE A 988 -29.42 27.23 27.94
N ILE A 989 -29.01 26.06 28.43
CA ILE A 989 -29.93 25.04 28.96
C ILE A 989 -30.64 25.54 30.22
N ASP A 990 -29.92 26.25 31.10
CA ASP A 990 -30.51 26.85 32.30
C ASP A 990 -31.63 27.85 31.92
N GLU A 991 -31.41 28.70 30.91
CA GLU A 991 -32.43 29.65 30.42
C GLU A 991 -33.63 28.94 29.75
N ILE A 992 -33.39 27.87 28.99
CA ILE A 992 -34.47 27.07 28.37
C ILE A 992 -35.38 26.44 29.43
N THR A 993 -34.86 26.16 30.63
CA THR A 993 -35.62 25.56 31.75
C THR A 993 -36.87 26.37 32.12
N ILE A 994 -36.86 27.68 31.90
CA ILE A 994 -37.99 28.58 32.16
C ILE A 994 -39.23 28.18 31.33
N TYR A 995 -39.02 27.61 30.14
CA TYR A 995 -40.07 27.27 29.17
C TYR A 995 -40.54 25.80 29.26
N GLU A 996 -39.90 24.96 30.07
CA GLU A 996 -40.27 23.55 30.30
C GLU A 996 -40.30 23.18 31.81
N PRO A 997 -41.44 23.36 32.49
CA PRO A 997 -41.55 23.13 33.94
C PRO A 997 -41.32 21.68 34.41
N ASP A 998 -41.51 20.68 33.52
CA ASP A 998 -41.45 19.25 33.86
C ASP A 998 -39.99 18.72 34.02
N ASN A 999 -38.98 19.54 33.72
CA ASN A 999 -37.52 19.36 33.93
C ASN A 999 -36.87 18.06 33.36
N LYS A 1000 -37.65 17.08 32.92
CA LYS A 1000 -37.16 15.79 32.41
C LYS A 1000 -36.42 15.95 31.08
N ASN A 1001 -36.98 16.71 30.14
CA ASN A 1001 -36.36 17.01 28.85
C ASN A 1001 -35.11 17.89 29.01
N ILE A 1002 -35.13 18.84 29.95
CA ILE A 1002 -33.98 19.67 30.31
C ILE A 1002 -32.84 18.83 30.88
N LYS A 1003 -33.13 17.94 31.84
CA LYS A 1003 -32.14 17.01 32.38
C LYS A 1003 -31.56 16.11 31.29
N LYS A 1004 -32.42 15.62 30.39
CA LYS A 1004 -32.03 14.83 29.22
C LYS A 1004 -31.10 15.62 28.30
N LEU A 1005 -31.45 16.87 28.00
CA LEU A 1005 -30.69 17.78 27.15
C LEU A 1005 -29.32 18.08 27.76
N ASN A 1006 -29.24 18.37 29.07
CA ASN A 1006 -27.98 18.58 29.76
C ASN A 1006 -27.07 17.35 29.64
N LYS A 1007 -27.59 16.14 29.95
CA LYS A 1007 -26.80 14.91 29.82
C LYS A 1007 -26.32 14.64 28.39
N ALA A 1008 -27.16 14.91 27.40
CA ALA A 1008 -26.77 14.83 26.00
C ALA A 1008 -25.62 15.78 25.65
N VAL A 1009 -25.75 17.06 26.01
CA VAL A 1009 -24.73 18.08 25.72
C VAL A 1009 -23.39 17.76 26.39
N GLN A 1010 -23.41 17.25 27.63
CA GLN A 1010 -22.19 16.79 28.29
C GLN A 1010 -21.54 15.61 27.53
N SER A 1011 -22.34 14.64 27.09
CA SER A 1011 -21.86 13.52 26.28
C SER A 1011 -21.30 14.00 24.93
N TYR A 1012 -21.95 14.98 24.29
CA TYR A 1012 -21.51 15.55 23.01
C TYR A 1012 -20.16 16.26 23.16
N LEU A 1013 -20.01 17.11 24.17
CA LEU A 1013 -18.76 17.82 24.44
C LEU A 1013 -17.60 16.85 24.67
N GLN A 1014 -17.82 15.81 25.49
CA GLN A 1014 -16.81 14.80 25.76
C GLN A 1014 -16.44 14.00 24.50
N ASN A 1015 -17.42 13.48 23.75
CA ASN A 1015 -17.14 12.69 22.55
C ASN A 1015 -16.52 13.53 21.44
N TYR A 1016 -16.90 14.80 21.30
CA TYR A 1016 -16.25 15.71 20.36
C TYR A 1016 -14.75 15.79 20.61
N GLN A 1017 -14.35 15.98 21.87
CA GLN A 1017 -12.94 16.06 22.30
C GLN A 1017 -12.22 14.69 22.21
N ASP A 1018 -12.85 13.62 22.70
CA ASP A 1018 -12.21 12.30 22.82
C ASP A 1018 -12.15 11.54 21.47
N THR A 1019 -13.06 11.80 20.54
CA THR A 1019 -13.22 11.01 19.30
C THR A 1019 -13.19 11.86 18.03
N PHE A 1020 -14.03 12.90 17.93
CA PHE A 1020 -14.22 13.60 16.66
C PHE A 1020 -13.12 14.61 16.31
N THR A 1021 -12.28 15.01 17.28
CA THR A 1021 -11.09 15.83 17.02
C THR A 1021 -9.79 15.03 16.84
N ALA A 1022 -9.81 13.72 17.08
CA ALA A 1022 -8.61 12.88 17.04
C ALA A 1022 -8.31 12.36 15.63
N GLU A 1023 -7.03 12.29 15.28
CA GLU A 1023 -6.52 11.44 14.20
C GLU A 1023 -5.94 10.17 14.84
N THR A 1024 -6.48 9.00 14.52
CA THR A 1024 -6.12 7.73 15.18
C THR A 1024 -5.48 6.75 14.21
N ASP A 1025 -4.33 6.19 14.59
CA ASP A 1025 -3.74 5.01 13.94
C ASP A 1025 -3.99 3.76 14.80
N TYR A 1026 -4.72 2.80 14.23
CA TYR A 1026 -5.13 1.57 14.91
C TYR A 1026 -4.08 0.46 14.84
N PHE A 1027 -3.12 0.50 13.91
CA PHE A 1027 -2.16 -0.59 13.68
C PHE A 1027 -0.71 -0.18 13.93
N LYS A 1028 -0.36 1.10 13.71
CA LYS A 1028 0.98 1.66 13.89
C LYS A 1028 2.04 0.83 13.14
N LEU A 1029 1.78 0.61 11.85
CA LEU A 1029 2.65 -0.22 11.02
C LEU A 1029 4.01 0.45 10.81
N ARG A 1030 5.06 -0.38 10.70
CA ARG A 1030 6.40 0.12 10.46
C ARG A 1030 6.47 0.68 9.03
N GLY A 1031 6.81 1.97 8.91
CA GLY A 1031 6.99 2.66 7.63
C GLY A 1031 5.70 3.23 7.00
N GLU A 1032 4.55 3.02 7.63
CA GLU A 1032 3.25 3.43 7.09
C GLU A 1032 2.32 3.94 8.19
N ASP A 1033 1.93 5.22 8.13
CA ASP A 1033 0.89 5.78 9.00
C ASP A 1033 -0.49 5.48 8.37
N ASN A 1034 -1.44 5.03 9.19
CA ASN A 1034 -2.81 4.74 8.77
C ASN A 1034 -3.83 5.45 9.67
N LEU A 1035 -4.06 6.72 9.36
CA LEU A 1035 -4.83 7.63 10.18
C LEU A 1035 -6.29 7.64 9.76
N PHE A 1036 -7.18 7.55 10.75
CA PHE A 1036 -8.60 7.81 10.58
C PHE A 1036 -8.99 9.11 11.30
N ARG A 1037 -9.77 9.97 10.64
CA ARG A 1037 -10.26 11.23 11.20
C ARG A 1037 -11.69 11.57 10.76
N TYR A 1038 -12.28 12.54 11.44
CA TYR A 1038 -13.58 13.10 11.13
C TYR A 1038 -13.46 14.54 10.63
N ILE A 1039 -14.20 14.89 9.59
CA ILE A 1039 -14.26 16.25 9.02
C ILE A 1039 -15.69 16.77 9.22
N PRO A 1040 -15.89 17.95 9.82
CA PRO A 1040 -17.22 18.55 9.92
C PRO A 1040 -17.91 18.67 8.56
N LEU A 1041 -19.23 18.48 8.52
CA LEU A 1041 -20.04 18.86 7.36
C LEU A 1041 -19.98 20.39 7.14
N ASP A 1042 -20.12 20.84 5.89
CA ASP A 1042 -19.99 22.26 5.54
C ASP A 1042 -21.23 23.06 6.00
N ASP A 1043 -22.41 22.72 5.47
CA ASP A 1043 -23.70 23.32 5.82
C ASP A 1043 -24.81 22.26 5.88
N ILE A 1044 -25.58 22.24 6.99
CA ILE A 1044 -26.75 21.37 7.19
C ILE A 1044 -28.03 22.17 7.44
N VAL A 1045 -29.17 21.50 7.38
CA VAL A 1045 -30.45 22.07 7.83
C VAL A 1045 -31.11 21.18 8.88
N ILE A 1046 -31.47 21.78 10.00
CA ILE A 1046 -32.27 21.16 11.06
C ILE A 1046 -33.73 21.56 10.81
N ARG A 1047 -34.58 20.59 10.47
CA ARG A 1047 -36.02 20.82 10.33
C ARG A 1047 -36.69 20.65 11.69
N VAL A 1048 -37.48 21.66 12.06
CA VAL A 1048 -38.35 21.67 13.24
C VAL A 1048 -39.79 21.47 12.78
N SER A 1049 -40.38 20.36 13.23
CA SER A 1049 -41.79 20.02 12.99
C SER A 1049 -42.68 20.64 14.07
N ASP A 1050 -43.98 20.74 13.81
CA ASP A 1050 -44.98 21.30 14.73
C ASP A 1050 -45.02 20.60 16.10
N ASP A 1051 -44.74 19.30 16.14
CA ASP A 1051 -44.75 18.44 17.32
C ASP A 1051 -43.35 18.14 17.90
N ASP A 1052 -42.30 18.82 17.45
CA ASP A 1052 -40.95 18.66 18.00
C ASP A 1052 -40.83 19.21 19.43
N SER A 1053 -40.24 18.41 20.31
CA SER A 1053 -39.93 18.77 21.70
C SER A 1053 -38.67 19.64 21.82
N VAL A 1054 -38.51 20.30 22.97
CA VAL A 1054 -37.30 21.08 23.30
C VAL A 1054 -36.05 20.21 23.21
N PHE A 1055 -36.08 18.99 23.75
CA PHE A 1055 -34.95 18.07 23.63
C PHE A 1055 -34.61 17.78 22.18
N GLU A 1056 -35.59 17.46 21.34
CA GLU A 1056 -35.35 17.12 19.94
C GLU A 1056 -34.72 18.27 19.17
N VAL A 1057 -35.16 19.50 19.37
CA VAL A 1057 -34.63 20.66 18.65
C VAL A 1057 -33.27 21.10 19.20
N PHE A 1058 -33.17 21.36 20.50
CA PHE A 1058 -31.98 21.96 21.08
C PHE A 1058 -30.80 21.00 21.17
N SER A 1059 -31.04 19.68 21.29
CA SER A 1059 -29.94 18.71 21.21
C SER A 1059 -29.24 18.76 19.85
N ARG A 1060 -30.00 18.86 18.74
CA ARG A 1060 -29.45 18.97 17.38
C ARG A 1060 -28.75 20.31 17.12
N ILE A 1061 -29.33 21.42 17.59
CA ILE A 1061 -28.71 22.75 17.48
C ILE A 1061 -27.36 22.77 18.20
N LEU A 1062 -27.32 22.25 19.44
CA LEU A 1062 -26.10 22.20 20.23
C LEU A 1062 -25.10 21.18 19.67
N ALA A 1063 -25.55 20.03 19.17
CA ALA A 1063 -24.69 19.06 18.48
C ALA A 1063 -24.03 19.66 17.23
N ALA A 1064 -24.78 20.38 16.39
CA ALA A 1064 -24.26 21.08 15.22
C ALA A 1064 -23.21 22.12 15.60
N HIS A 1065 -23.49 22.91 16.65
CA HIS A 1065 -22.56 23.90 17.16
C HIS A 1065 -21.27 23.28 17.73
N ILE A 1066 -21.39 22.26 18.58
CA ILE A 1066 -20.24 21.53 19.15
C ILE A 1066 -19.38 20.92 18.05
N SER A 1067 -20.02 20.38 17.00
CA SER A 1067 -19.34 19.78 15.85
C SER A 1067 -18.67 20.80 14.92
N LYS A 1068 -18.88 22.11 15.15
CA LYS A 1068 -18.39 23.22 14.31
C LYS A 1068 -18.92 23.16 12.87
N VAL A 1069 -20.14 22.70 12.70
CA VAL A 1069 -20.83 22.60 11.40
C VAL A 1069 -21.63 23.88 11.14
N GLY A 1070 -21.63 24.37 9.90
CA GLY A 1070 -22.58 25.40 9.48
C GLY A 1070 -24.00 24.85 9.48
N PHE A 1071 -24.98 25.56 10.07
CA PHE A 1071 -26.35 25.04 10.10
C PHE A 1071 -27.41 26.14 9.94
N THR A 1072 -28.54 25.72 9.40
CA THR A 1072 -29.79 26.50 9.33
C THR A 1072 -30.87 25.79 10.13
N VAL A 1073 -31.65 26.53 10.92
CA VAL A 1073 -32.86 26.01 11.58
C VAL A 1073 -34.07 26.44 10.77
N SER A 1074 -34.79 25.46 10.20
CA SER A 1074 -36.00 25.71 9.43
C SER A 1074 -37.22 25.22 10.19
N ILE A 1075 -38.14 26.14 10.51
CA ILE A 1075 -39.32 25.88 11.33
C ILE A 1075 -40.57 25.92 10.45
N ASP A 1076 -41.47 24.96 10.66
CA ASP A 1076 -42.82 25.02 10.11
C ASP A 1076 -43.77 25.80 11.04
N ASP A 1077 -44.57 25.11 11.85
CA ASP A 1077 -45.56 25.67 12.77
C ASP A 1077 -45.40 25.16 14.22
N ASN A 1078 -44.22 25.41 14.81
CA ASN A 1078 -43.96 25.10 16.22
C ASN A 1078 -43.81 26.40 17.03
N LYS A 1079 -44.92 26.88 17.59
CA LYS A 1079 -44.96 28.16 18.30
C LYS A 1079 -44.06 28.17 19.54
N GLN A 1080 -44.09 27.11 20.36
CA GLN A 1080 -43.29 27.04 21.58
C GLN A 1080 -41.79 27.13 21.28
N ILE A 1081 -41.31 26.32 20.35
CA ILE A 1081 -39.90 26.33 19.96
C ILE A 1081 -39.52 27.66 19.32
N LYS A 1082 -40.41 28.24 18.50
CA LYS A 1082 -40.18 29.54 17.89
C LYS A 1082 -40.02 30.64 18.94
N ASP A 1083 -40.93 30.72 19.92
CA ASP A 1083 -40.87 31.71 20.99
C ASP A 1083 -39.54 31.59 21.76
N ILE A 1084 -39.10 30.35 22.11
CA ILE A 1084 -37.80 30.12 22.77
C ILE A 1084 -36.62 30.56 21.88
N LEU A 1085 -36.66 30.26 20.58
CA LEU A 1085 -35.58 30.62 19.66
C LEU A 1085 -35.49 32.14 19.42
N ASP A 1086 -36.63 32.83 19.40
CA ASP A 1086 -36.69 34.29 19.28
C ASP A 1086 -36.19 34.97 20.57
N ASP A 1087 -36.65 34.50 21.74
CA ASP A 1087 -36.25 35.03 23.06
C ASP A 1087 -34.77 34.80 23.39
N LEU A 1088 -34.20 33.67 22.94
CA LEU A 1088 -32.80 33.31 23.17
C LEU A 1088 -31.89 33.57 21.96
N SER A 1089 -32.36 34.31 20.96
CA SER A 1089 -31.66 34.51 19.68
C SER A 1089 -30.24 35.06 19.81
N ASP A 1090 -29.98 35.93 20.80
CA ASP A 1090 -28.65 36.49 21.09
C ASP A 1090 -27.70 35.52 21.81
N MET A 1091 -28.25 34.50 22.50
CA MET A 1091 -27.48 33.50 23.24
C MET A 1091 -27.21 32.24 22.41
N LEU A 1092 -28.12 31.92 21.49
CA LEU A 1092 -28.05 30.70 20.71
C LEU A 1092 -26.97 30.80 19.63
N PRO A 1093 -26.31 29.68 19.29
CA PRO A 1093 -25.27 29.64 18.27
C PRO A 1093 -25.79 29.71 16.83
N ILE A 1094 -26.90 30.41 16.59
CA ILE A 1094 -27.53 30.53 15.27
C ILE A 1094 -27.12 31.86 14.66
N LYS A 1095 -26.43 31.83 13.52
CA LYS A 1095 -26.03 33.06 12.81
C LYS A 1095 -27.27 33.82 12.30
N LYS A 1096 -27.19 35.15 12.28
CA LYS A 1096 -28.26 36.01 11.74
C LYS A 1096 -28.66 35.56 10.32
N GLY A 1097 -29.97 35.38 10.09
CA GLY A 1097 -30.51 34.93 8.80
C GLY A 1097 -30.50 33.41 8.58
N LYS A 1098 -30.03 32.61 9.54
CA LYS A 1098 -30.07 31.13 9.50
C LYS A 1098 -31.22 30.51 10.31
N LEU A 1099 -32.15 31.35 10.81
CA LEU A 1099 -33.44 30.93 11.37
C LEU A 1099 -34.53 31.28 10.35
N ILE A 1100 -35.21 30.28 9.78
CA ILE A 1100 -36.14 30.46 8.65
C ILE A 1100 -37.47 29.81 8.98
N GLN A 1101 -38.56 30.58 8.89
CA GLN A 1101 -39.92 30.04 8.95
C GLN A 1101 -40.45 29.76 7.54
N GLN A 1102 -40.80 28.51 7.27
CA GLN A 1102 -41.33 28.06 5.99
C GLN A 1102 -42.05 26.72 6.11
N ASN A 1103 -43.05 26.51 5.24
CA ASN A 1103 -43.72 25.23 5.10
C ASN A 1103 -42.89 24.24 4.27
N ASP A 1104 -43.32 22.98 4.24
CA ASP A 1104 -42.57 21.91 3.57
C ASP A 1104 -42.44 22.10 2.07
N GLU A 1105 -43.44 22.70 1.40
CA GLU A 1105 -43.39 23.01 -0.03
C GLU A 1105 -42.25 23.99 -0.35
N LYS A 1106 -42.16 25.09 0.40
CA LYS A 1106 -41.07 26.07 0.25
C LYS A 1106 -39.72 25.51 0.68
N PHE A 1107 -39.69 24.70 1.74
CA PHE A 1107 -38.47 24.04 2.18
C PHE A 1107 -37.92 23.10 1.11
N ALA A 1108 -38.80 22.32 0.48
CA ALA A 1108 -38.44 21.35 -0.55
C ALA A 1108 -37.78 21.98 -1.79
N THR A 1109 -37.98 23.26 -2.10
CA THR A 1109 -37.37 23.89 -3.28
C THR A 1109 -35.87 24.17 -3.11
N ASN A 1110 -35.35 24.19 -1.89
CA ASN A 1110 -34.01 24.67 -1.58
C ASN A 1110 -33.12 23.63 -0.86
N LEU A 1111 -33.42 22.34 -1.00
CA LEU A 1111 -32.68 21.27 -0.29
C LEU A 1111 -31.25 21.06 -0.82
N ALA A 1112 -31.03 21.32 -2.10
CA ALA A 1112 -29.77 21.05 -2.80
C ALA A 1112 -28.55 21.81 -2.24
N GLN A 1113 -28.78 22.91 -1.53
CA GLN A 1113 -27.70 23.74 -0.94
C GLN A 1113 -27.13 23.13 0.36
N TYR A 1114 -27.80 22.14 0.94
CA TYR A 1114 -27.40 21.52 2.21
C TYR A 1114 -26.79 20.14 1.95
N GLU A 1115 -25.70 19.83 2.67
CA GLU A 1115 -25.09 18.49 2.60
C GLU A 1115 -25.97 17.43 3.28
N ARG A 1116 -26.77 17.84 4.27
CA ARG A 1116 -27.61 16.96 5.07
C ARG A 1116 -28.82 17.67 5.62
N ILE A 1117 -29.93 16.94 5.67
CA ILE A 1117 -31.19 17.38 6.27
C ILE A 1117 -31.40 16.56 7.55
N ILE A 1118 -31.71 17.21 8.66
CA ILE A 1118 -31.91 16.55 9.95
C ILE A 1118 -33.34 16.74 10.43
N TYR A 1119 -34.11 15.64 10.42
CA TYR A 1119 -35.40 15.48 11.09
C TYR A 1119 -35.23 14.68 12.38
N SER A 1120 -36.17 14.85 13.30
CA SER A 1120 -36.25 14.12 14.59
C SER A 1120 -36.88 12.74 14.47
N ASP A 1121 -37.69 12.46 13.44
CA ASP A 1121 -38.27 11.14 13.22
C ASP A 1121 -38.64 10.96 11.74
N ILE A 1122 -38.55 9.74 11.22
CA ILE A 1122 -38.96 9.42 9.85
C ILE A 1122 -40.43 9.77 9.58
N LYS A 1123 -41.31 9.64 10.57
CA LYS A 1123 -42.74 9.95 10.43
C LYS A 1123 -43.02 11.43 10.19
N LYS A 1124 -42.06 12.30 10.54
CA LYS A 1124 -42.16 13.75 10.39
C LYS A 1124 -41.64 14.23 9.03
N VAL A 1125 -41.07 13.34 8.22
CA VAL A 1125 -40.56 13.69 6.88
C VAL A 1125 -41.70 13.58 5.87
N PRO A 1126 -42.15 14.69 5.24
CA PRO A 1126 -43.24 14.65 4.28
C PRO A 1126 -42.77 14.13 2.92
N ASP A 1127 -43.70 13.56 2.15
CA ASP A 1127 -43.41 12.99 0.83
C ASP A 1127 -42.80 14.01 -0.15
N VAL A 1128 -43.18 15.29 -0.07
CA VAL A 1128 -42.62 16.35 -0.91
C VAL A 1128 -41.12 16.54 -0.67
N VAL A 1129 -40.68 16.42 0.60
CA VAL A 1129 -39.27 16.54 0.99
C VAL A 1129 -38.50 15.30 0.56
N PHE A 1130 -39.05 14.09 0.74
CA PHE A 1130 -38.43 12.87 0.21
C PHE A 1130 -38.24 12.94 -1.31
N LYS A 1131 -39.28 13.33 -2.05
CA LYS A 1131 -39.22 13.45 -3.52
C LYS A 1131 -38.20 14.49 -3.97
N SER A 1132 -38.08 15.60 -3.25
CA SER A 1132 -37.10 16.64 -3.58
C SER A 1132 -35.67 16.20 -3.26
N ALA A 1133 -35.43 15.66 -2.07
CA ALA A 1133 -34.13 15.13 -1.67
C ALA A 1133 -33.63 13.99 -2.58
N ALA A 1134 -34.54 13.14 -3.07
CA ALA A 1134 -34.24 12.09 -4.03
C ALA A 1134 -33.72 12.60 -5.39
N LYS A 1135 -34.04 13.85 -5.80
CA LYS A 1135 -33.53 14.43 -7.05
C LYS A 1135 -32.05 14.77 -6.98
N THR A 1136 -31.56 15.13 -5.78
CA THR A 1136 -30.18 15.55 -5.52
C THR A 1136 -29.40 14.55 -4.67
N ALA A 1137 -30.00 13.39 -4.39
CA ALA A 1137 -29.49 12.37 -3.48
C ALA A 1137 -29.09 12.91 -2.09
N THR A 1138 -29.72 14.02 -1.64
CA THR A 1138 -29.44 14.63 -0.34
C THR A 1138 -29.92 13.71 0.79
N PHE A 1139 -29.03 13.34 1.71
CA PHE A 1139 -29.37 12.43 2.78
C PHE A 1139 -30.22 13.10 3.86
N ILE A 1140 -31.27 12.39 4.30
CA ILE A 1140 -32.15 12.80 5.39
C ILE A 1140 -31.82 11.93 6.62
N THR A 1141 -31.22 12.55 7.63
CA THR A 1141 -31.17 11.99 8.98
C THR A 1141 -32.60 11.98 9.54
N ARG A 1142 -33.08 10.78 9.87
CA ARG A 1142 -34.50 10.49 10.15
C ARG A 1142 -34.68 9.56 11.35
N HIS A 1143 -33.71 9.55 12.25
CA HIS A 1143 -33.81 8.84 13.53
C HIS A 1143 -33.96 9.84 14.67
N GLN A 1144 -34.49 9.36 15.79
CA GLN A 1144 -34.64 10.15 17.01
C GLN A 1144 -33.28 10.57 17.56
N PRO A 1145 -33.10 11.85 17.95
CA PRO A 1145 -31.84 12.32 18.49
C PRO A 1145 -31.49 11.55 19.76
N LEU A 1146 -30.24 11.08 19.81
CA LEU A 1146 -29.71 10.28 20.91
C LEU A 1146 -28.97 11.16 21.91
N MET A 1147 -29.09 10.90 23.21
CA MET A 1147 -28.22 11.55 24.21
C MET A 1147 -26.75 11.15 24.04
N ASP A 1148 -26.48 9.96 23.53
CA ASP A 1148 -25.11 9.47 23.37
C ASP A 1148 -24.37 10.17 22.22
N GLY A 1149 -23.41 11.03 22.58
CA GLY A 1149 -22.59 11.78 21.63
C GLY A 1149 -21.73 10.93 20.71
N ARG A 1150 -21.42 9.67 21.06
CA ARG A 1150 -20.67 8.79 20.18
C ARG A 1150 -21.45 8.45 18.91
N LEU A 1151 -22.79 8.43 19.00
CA LEU A 1151 -23.69 8.11 17.90
C LEU A 1151 -24.33 9.34 17.29
N GLU A 1152 -24.84 10.28 18.09
CA GLU A 1152 -25.51 11.48 17.57
C GLU A 1152 -24.56 12.33 16.72
N LEU A 1153 -23.33 12.55 17.21
CA LEU A 1153 -22.38 13.43 16.53
C LEU A 1153 -21.95 12.88 15.16
N LEU A 1154 -22.05 11.56 14.92
CA LEU A 1154 -21.77 10.99 13.60
C LEU A 1154 -22.57 11.70 12.50
N ASN A 1155 -23.79 12.17 12.78
CA ASN A 1155 -24.63 12.89 11.83
C ASN A 1155 -24.04 14.23 11.33
N TYR A 1156 -22.98 14.73 11.95
CA TYR A 1156 -22.40 16.05 11.69
C TYR A 1156 -20.99 15.98 11.09
N PHE A 1157 -20.47 14.76 10.85
CA PHE A 1157 -19.13 14.55 10.27
C PHE A 1157 -19.13 13.64 9.04
N LYS A 1158 -18.19 13.92 8.14
CA LYS A 1158 -17.66 13.02 7.11
C LYS A 1158 -16.50 12.22 7.72
N GLU A 1159 -16.29 11.01 7.24
CA GLU A 1159 -15.16 10.18 7.65
C GLU A 1159 -14.04 10.26 6.61
N GLN A 1160 -12.78 10.30 7.03
CA GLN A 1160 -11.64 10.33 6.13
C GLN A 1160 -10.53 9.39 6.62
N ALA A 1161 -9.98 8.59 5.71
CA ALA A 1161 -8.80 7.77 5.94
C ALA A 1161 -7.61 8.37 5.22
N ILE A 1162 -6.45 8.37 5.86
CA ILE A 1162 -5.21 8.92 5.33
C ILE A 1162 -4.13 7.87 5.53
N SER A 1163 -3.46 7.52 4.45
CA SER A 1163 -2.35 6.59 4.49
C SER A 1163 -1.08 7.21 3.93
N HIS A 1164 -0.02 7.21 4.73
CA HIS A 1164 1.23 7.87 4.41
C HIS A 1164 2.39 6.89 4.51
N SER A 1165 2.98 6.55 3.36
CA SER A 1165 4.24 5.82 3.31
C SER A 1165 5.39 6.77 3.59
N TYR A 1166 5.71 6.95 4.87
CA TYR A 1166 6.73 7.90 5.32
C TYR A 1166 8.15 7.33 5.22
N HIS A 1167 8.30 6.02 5.04
CA HIS A 1167 9.63 5.42 4.91
C HIS A 1167 10.31 5.79 3.58
N ARG A 1168 11.64 5.86 3.59
CA ARG A 1168 12.48 6.02 2.39
C ARG A 1168 13.36 4.79 2.23
N TYR A 1169 12.98 3.88 1.33
CA TYR A 1169 13.65 2.59 1.12
C TYR A 1169 13.80 1.76 2.43
N GLY A 1170 12.74 1.71 3.25
CA GLY A 1170 12.73 1.07 4.58
C GLY A 1170 13.21 1.94 5.73
N ASN A 1171 14.02 2.98 5.47
CA ASN A 1171 14.48 3.92 6.50
C ASN A 1171 13.31 4.78 7.01
N LEU A 1172 13.17 4.93 8.33
CA LEU A 1172 12.05 5.64 8.95
C LEU A 1172 12.27 7.17 9.09
N GLY A 1173 13.42 7.69 8.68
CA GLY A 1173 13.76 9.11 8.78
C GLY A 1173 13.62 9.66 10.20
N ALA A 1174 12.99 10.82 10.34
CA ALA A 1174 12.69 11.45 11.63
C ALA A 1174 11.89 10.55 12.58
N ARG A 1175 11.01 9.69 12.04
CA ARG A 1175 10.19 8.77 12.85
C ARG A 1175 11.04 7.75 13.61
N ALA A 1176 12.25 7.43 13.12
CA ALA A 1176 13.18 6.56 13.85
C ALA A 1176 13.61 7.12 15.22
N ILE A 1177 13.46 8.44 15.44
CA ILE A 1177 13.81 9.11 16.70
C ILE A 1177 12.62 9.09 17.69
N GLU A 1178 11.40 9.00 17.18
CA GLU A 1178 10.16 8.99 17.97
C GLU A 1178 9.84 7.60 18.58
N VAL A 1179 10.43 6.54 18.01
CA VAL A 1179 10.20 5.11 18.34
C VAL A 1179 11.08 4.61 19.48
#